data_AF-A0A1S3F988-F1
#
_entry.id   AF-A0A1S3F988-F1
#
_cell.length_a   1.000
_cell.length_b   1.000
_cell.length_c   1.000
_cell.angle_alpha   90.00
_cell.angle_beta   90.00
_cell.angle_gamma   90.00
#
_symmetry.space_group_name_H-M   'P 1'
#
loop_
_entity.id
_entity.type
_entity.pdbx_description
1 polymer ?
#
loop_
_entity_poly.entity_id
_entity_poly.type
_entity_poly.pdbx_seq_one_letter_code
_entity_poly.pdbx_strand_id
1 'polypeptide(L)'
;MNQILHILFIFLPFLWALGTLPPPDALFLWAVEQVLQFGLGGSPMSTRLRLLVMFTISAGTAVTSYFIPSTVGVVLFMTGLGFLLSLNLSDMSIVFKHSVTRHRVENKSQPFPGDSEKQFTWKQCLMYIIILVVALLETSLLHHFAGFSQISKNSFQATIGYILVVILIILWILREIQSVYIFGIFRNPFYPKDVHTTVTIFLEKQTNLLKIGVVRRILLTLVSPFAMIAFLSLDSSLQGLHSVSISIGFTRAFRMVWQNTEHALLETVIVSAVHLFSSADSWWNRSLNTGIRLLLVGIFRDRLIQFISKLQFAVTVLWASWTEKKHRKSATTLCLLNTIFSPFMLVIIAFSALLSSPLLPLFTLPVFLVGFPRPIQSWPGAVGTAACVCTDTVYYCQMVPRLAAALQTAMAAGSLGILLPGSHYMGRFQDRLIWIMILECGYTYCCINIKGLELQETTCHTIEARRVDEVFEGAFEQEEYTKICSFNEHFGNILTPCTVLPVKVYSDAKNVLSGIIDSHDNLKEFKDDLLKVLVWTLIQYCSKRPKMQENIPKTESKKETPLITLPALNSEPHPKSLEEPDSSSSETFNDWSDDGNIFDDEPAITKGEKDQFRFVPGTNLPIPGSVDSQRVGDHPSGTVPENDLFKIIMLGYPAVDKGKQGNTTYIPLIEFSCSHSHLLSLPQEWMSSCLPSSKVKEMSSVFPEDWYQFVIRQLECFYSKENASSLLEEIAKDKVLKDLYVRIVMTCYFSLFGIDNMAPTPGHILRVYNGVLPWSSALDWLTEKPELFQLALKAFRYTLKLMVDKASLGPIEDFKELANCLEEYDSDWCIGLISDEKWKEAVLQEKPCLFSLGYDPNMRGYTGRVLTLQELLIQVGKLNSEAVRGQWANLSWELLYATNDDEERYSIQAHQLLLRNLTVQAADPPLGYPVFSSKPLPIHLC
;
A
#
# COMPACT_ATOMS: atom_id res chain seq x y z
N MET A 1 51.06 -0.85 -13.80
CA MET A 1 49.76 -0.52 -14.43
C MET A 1 49.54 -1.24 -15.75
N ASN A 2 50.25 -0.92 -16.85
CA ASN A 2 49.90 -1.43 -18.20
C ASN A 2 49.64 -2.94 -18.30
N GLN A 3 50.51 -3.79 -17.75
CA GLN A 3 50.33 -5.25 -17.77
C GLN A 3 49.04 -5.68 -17.04
N ILE A 4 48.68 -5.02 -15.93
CA ILE A 4 47.44 -5.29 -15.18
C ILE A 4 46.22 -4.88 -16.02
N LEU A 5 46.30 -3.75 -16.74
CA LEU A 5 45.24 -3.32 -17.66
C LEU A 5 45.09 -4.30 -18.83
N HIS A 6 46.17 -4.78 -19.45
CA HIS A 6 46.09 -5.80 -20.51
C HIS A 6 45.43 -7.11 -20.02
N ILE A 7 45.76 -7.56 -18.81
CA ILE A 7 45.11 -8.71 -18.18
C ILE A 7 43.61 -8.41 -17.93
N LEU A 8 43.28 -7.25 -17.36
CA LEU A 8 41.91 -6.83 -17.10
C LEU A 8 41.07 -6.76 -18.39
N PHE A 9 41.62 -6.24 -19.48
CA PHE A 9 40.94 -6.15 -20.78
C PHE A 9 40.61 -7.52 -21.37
N ILE A 10 41.46 -8.54 -21.18
CA ILE A 10 41.17 -9.92 -21.60
C ILE A 10 40.03 -10.52 -20.76
N PHE A 11 39.95 -10.22 -19.47
CA PHE A 11 38.87 -10.68 -18.60
C PHE A 11 37.59 -9.83 -18.66
N LEU A 12 37.63 -8.62 -19.24
CA LEU A 12 36.49 -7.70 -19.28
C LEU A 12 35.21 -8.33 -19.90
N PRO A 13 35.26 -9.07 -21.03
CA PRO A 13 34.08 -9.72 -21.58
C PRO A 13 33.52 -10.82 -20.66
N PHE A 14 34.38 -11.55 -19.95
CA PHE A 14 33.97 -12.59 -19.00
C PHE A 14 33.35 -11.96 -17.74
N LEU A 15 33.92 -10.88 -17.22
CA LEU A 15 33.38 -10.12 -16.09
C LEU A 15 32.05 -9.43 -16.43
N TRP A 16 31.83 -9.09 -17.70
CA TRP A 16 30.55 -8.60 -18.21
C TRP A 16 29.54 -9.74 -18.34
N ALA A 17 29.89 -10.86 -18.98
CA ALA A 17 29.02 -12.03 -19.13
C ALA A 17 28.63 -12.68 -17.78
N LEU A 18 29.49 -12.58 -16.77
CA LEU A 18 29.18 -13.01 -15.40
C LEU A 18 28.34 -11.98 -14.60
N GLY A 19 27.94 -10.85 -15.20
CA GLY A 19 27.14 -9.82 -14.55
C GLY A 19 27.83 -9.10 -13.39
N THR A 20 29.17 -9.12 -13.34
CA THR A 20 29.96 -8.43 -12.30
C THR A 20 30.28 -6.97 -12.67
N LEU A 21 30.24 -6.63 -13.96
CA LEU A 21 30.42 -5.26 -14.45
C LEU A 21 29.07 -4.54 -14.57
N PRO A 22 28.94 -3.32 -14.03
CA PRO A 22 27.70 -2.53 -14.10
C PRO A 22 27.49 -1.92 -15.50
N PRO A 23 26.24 -1.68 -15.92
CA PRO A 23 25.98 -0.75 -17.01
C PRO A 23 26.40 0.68 -16.61
N PRO A 24 26.83 1.54 -17.57
CA PRO A 24 27.40 2.86 -17.26
C PRO A 24 26.51 3.73 -16.37
N ASP A 25 25.20 3.75 -16.62
CA ASP A 25 24.20 4.50 -15.88
C ASP A 25 24.13 4.11 -14.40
N ALA A 26 24.17 2.80 -14.10
CA ALA A 26 24.15 2.30 -12.74
C ALA A 26 25.47 2.63 -12.01
N LEU A 27 26.60 2.51 -12.70
CA LEU A 27 27.91 2.89 -12.17
C LEU A 27 27.99 4.40 -11.86
N PHE A 28 27.48 5.25 -12.77
CA PHE A 28 27.45 6.69 -12.58
C PHE A 28 26.56 7.09 -11.41
N LEU A 29 25.31 6.61 -11.35
CA LEU A 29 24.40 6.90 -10.25
C LEU A 29 24.94 6.37 -8.90
N TRP A 30 25.55 5.18 -8.89
CA TRP A 30 26.21 4.63 -7.70
C TRP A 30 27.40 5.50 -7.26
N ALA A 31 28.26 5.95 -8.19
CA ALA A 31 29.40 6.80 -7.87
C ALA A 31 28.95 8.15 -7.30
N VAL A 32 27.90 8.76 -7.86
CA VAL A 32 27.27 9.98 -7.33
C VAL A 32 26.70 9.76 -5.93
N GLU A 33 26.01 8.64 -5.69
CA GLU A 33 25.47 8.27 -4.37
C GLU A 33 26.58 8.07 -3.33
N GLN A 34 27.65 7.33 -3.66
CA GLN A 34 28.79 7.12 -2.77
C GLN A 34 29.52 8.43 -2.44
N VAL A 35 29.76 9.31 -3.42
CA VAL A 35 30.42 10.61 -3.17
C VAL A 35 29.51 11.53 -2.35
N LEU A 36 28.19 11.55 -2.61
CA LEU A 36 27.24 12.31 -1.80
C LEU A 36 27.22 11.81 -0.34
N GLN A 37 27.14 10.50 -0.11
CA GLN A 37 27.05 9.89 1.21
C GLN A 37 28.38 10.04 1.99
N PHE A 38 29.49 9.55 1.44
CA PHE A 38 30.75 9.46 2.18
C PHE A 38 31.60 10.73 2.10
N GLY A 39 31.60 11.41 0.95
CA GLY A 39 32.40 12.62 0.71
C GLY A 39 31.69 13.91 1.16
N LEU A 40 30.37 14.01 0.95
CA LEU A 40 29.59 15.24 1.16
C LEU A 40 28.54 15.13 2.30
N GLY A 41 28.55 14.02 3.04
CA GLY A 41 27.75 13.82 4.27
C GLY A 41 26.24 13.74 4.07
N GLY A 42 25.77 13.44 2.86
CA GLY A 42 24.35 13.31 2.52
C GLY A 42 23.78 11.92 2.75
N SER A 43 22.53 11.73 2.31
CA SER A 43 21.83 10.44 2.26
C SER A 43 21.70 9.96 0.81
N PRO A 44 21.52 8.65 0.56
CA PRO A 44 20.81 8.14 -0.61
C PRO A 44 19.46 8.85 -0.78
N MET A 45 19.03 9.06 -2.01
CA MET A 45 17.91 9.95 -2.33
C MET A 45 16.75 9.19 -2.97
N SER A 46 15.54 9.56 -2.56
CA SER A 46 14.27 8.94 -2.98
C SER A 46 14.00 8.96 -4.51
N THR A 47 14.70 9.79 -5.29
CA THR A 47 14.64 9.79 -6.76
C THR A 47 15.98 10.17 -7.39
N ARG A 48 16.22 9.68 -8.63
CA ARG A 48 17.38 10.02 -9.47
C ARG A 48 17.59 11.53 -9.66
N LEU A 49 16.51 12.30 -9.86
CA LEU A 49 16.61 13.76 -10.02
C LEU A 49 17.04 14.44 -8.70
N ARG A 50 16.44 14.03 -7.57
CA ARG A 50 16.80 14.54 -6.24
C ARG A 50 18.25 14.20 -5.87
N LEU A 51 18.76 13.03 -6.29
CA LEU A 51 20.16 12.64 -6.15
C LEU A 51 21.10 13.64 -6.84
N LEU A 52 20.86 13.94 -8.12
CA LEU A 52 21.70 14.85 -8.90
C LEU A 52 21.63 16.31 -8.38
N VAL A 53 20.44 16.77 -7.99
CA VAL A 53 20.25 18.12 -7.41
C VAL A 53 20.95 18.23 -6.04
N MET A 54 20.76 17.25 -5.14
CA MET A 54 21.46 17.27 -3.86
C MET A 54 22.98 17.14 -4.02
N PHE A 55 23.47 16.30 -4.96
CA PHE A 55 24.90 16.19 -5.26
C PHE A 55 25.49 17.52 -5.74
N THR A 56 24.89 18.15 -6.75
CA THR A 56 25.41 19.42 -7.32
C THR A 56 25.41 20.56 -6.31
N ILE A 57 24.36 20.70 -5.50
CA ILE A 57 24.32 21.71 -4.43
C ILE A 57 25.38 21.39 -3.35
N SER A 58 25.51 20.13 -2.92
CA SER A 58 26.46 19.74 -1.86
C SER A 58 27.93 19.83 -2.30
N ALA A 59 28.22 19.54 -3.57
CA ALA A 59 29.53 19.79 -4.16
C ALA A 59 29.80 21.30 -4.25
N GLY A 60 28.77 22.08 -4.62
CA GLY A 60 28.78 23.54 -4.60
C GLY A 60 29.16 24.10 -3.22
N THR A 61 28.53 23.65 -2.13
CA THR A 61 28.83 24.15 -0.77
C THR A 61 30.26 23.85 -0.35
N ALA A 62 30.76 22.65 -0.63
CA ALA A 62 32.17 22.30 -0.41
C ALA A 62 33.11 23.23 -1.19
N VAL A 63 32.87 23.45 -2.49
CA VAL A 63 33.67 24.35 -3.33
C VAL A 63 33.61 25.79 -2.84
N THR A 64 32.44 26.33 -2.51
CA THR A 64 32.33 27.72 -2.01
C THR A 64 33.04 27.91 -0.67
N SER A 65 33.01 26.92 0.23
CA SER A 65 33.68 27.02 1.54
C SER A 65 35.20 27.20 1.41
N TYR A 66 35.81 26.69 0.33
CA TYR A 66 37.23 26.85 0.05
C TYR A 66 37.63 28.33 -0.22
N PHE A 67 36.71 29.13 -0.76
CA PHE A 67 36.96 30.52 -1.17
C PHE A 67 36.60 31.56 -0.11
N ILE A 68 35.99 31.18 1.03
CA ILE A 68 35.63 32.12 2.10
C ILE A 68 36.90 32.49 2.90
N PRO A 69 37.29 33.77 2.99
CA PRO A 69 38.56 34.20 3.59
C PRO A 69 38.50 34.41 5.12
N SER A 70 37.41 34.01 5.78
CA SER A 70 37.17 34.21 7.22
C SER A 70 36.86 32.87 7.88
N THR A 71 37.59 32.51 8.95
CA THR A 71 37.38 31.24 9.66
C THR A 71 35.98 31.15 10.27
N VAL A 72 35.54 32.21 10.96
CA VAL A 72 34.17 32.36 11.47
C VAL A 72 33.15 32.26 10.33
N GLY A 73 33.44 32.91 9.19
CA GLY A 73 32.60 32.84 7.99
C GLY A 73 32.46 31.42 7.44
N VAL A 74 33.55 30.67 7.35
CA VAL A 74 33.54 29.25 6.95
C VAL A 74 32.70 28.43 7.92
N VAL A 75 32.95 28.51 9.23
CA VAL A 75 32.25 27.69 10.23
C VAL A 75 30.74 27.97 10.23
N LEU A 76 30.32 29.23 10.15
CA LEU A 76 28.90 29.60 10.04
C LEU A 76 28.28 29.08 8.74
N PHE A 77 28.97 29.22 7.61
CA PHE A 77 28.53 28.74 6.31
C PHE A 77 28.33 27.22 6.30
N MET A 78 29.32 26.46 6.80
CA MET A 78 29.26 25.00 6.94
C MET A 78 28.12 24.55 7.85
N THR A 79 27.94 25.22 8.99
CA THR A 79 26.91 24.86 9.98
C THR A 79 25.51 25.11 9.45
N GLY A 80 25.28 26.30 8.87
CA GLY A 80 23.99 26.68 8.31
C GLY A 80 23.57 25.82 7.12
N LEU A 81 24.47 25.57 6.17
CA LEU A 81 24.17 24.73 5.01
C LEU A 81 24.16 23.23 5.35
N GLY A 82 24.97 22.79 6.32
CA GLY A 82 24.89 21.43 6.87
C GLY A 82 23.52 21.13 7.47
N PHE A 83 22.90 22.10 8.15
CA PHE A 83 21.51 22.00 8.61
C PHE A 83 20.51 22.03 7.44
N LEU A 84 20.56 23.07 6.58
CA LEU A 84 19.60 23.25 5.50
C LEU A 84 19.58 22.10 4.48
N LEU A 85 20.74 21.55 4.11
CA LEU A 85 20.85 20.37 3.23
C LEU A 85 20.49 19.05 3.90
N SER A 86 20.21 19.07 5.21
CA SER A 86 19.68 17.93 5.97
C SER A 86 18.18 18.03 6.21
N LEU A 87 17.50 19.11 5.79
CA LEU A 87 16.02 19.25 5.83
C LEU A 87 15.35 18.71 4.55
N ASN A 88 14.04 18.44 4.61
CA ASN A 88 13.29 18.08 3.41
C ASN A 88 12.88 19.31 2.60
N LEU A 89 13.71 19.70 1.63
CA LEU A 89 13.53 20.93 0.85
C LEU A 89 12.26 20.96 -0.04
N SER A 90 11.70 19.79 -0.41
CA SER A 90 10.46 19.72 -1.19
C SER A 90 9.29 20.34 -0.44
N ASP A 91 9.10 19.91 0.81
CA ASP A 91 7.91 20.20 1.62
C ASP A 91 7.91 21.67 2.03
N MET A 92 9.10 22.19 2.38
CA MET A 92 9.36 23.61 2.62
C MET A 92 8.97 24.48 1.40
N SER A 93 9.21 24.01 0.17
CA SER A 93 8.84 24.75 -1.05
C SER A 93 7.33 24.80 -1.29
N ILE A 94 6.60 23.74 -0.91
CA ILE A 94 5.13 23.67 -1.01
C ILE A 94 4.51 24.65 -0.01
N VAL A 95 5.02 24.70 1.22
CA VAL A 95 4.55 25.63 2.28
C VAL A 95 4.74 27.09 1.86
N PHE A 96 5.87 27.42 1.25
CA PHE A 96 6.13 28.78 0.76
C PHE A 96 5.24 29.15 -0.45
N LYS A 97 4.94 28.19 -1.34
CA LYS A 97 3.92 28.40 -2.40
C LYS A 97 2.54 28.65 -1.78
N HIS A 98 2.11 27.86 -0.80
CA HIS A 98 0.80 27.97 -0.17
C HIS A 98 0.61 29.25 0.65
N SER A 99 1.63 29.76 1.34
CA SER A 99 1.51 31.06 2.03
C SER A 99 1.33 32.21 1.02
N VAL A 100 2.06 32.18 -0.09
CA VAL A 100 1.96 33.18 -1.17
C VAL A 100 0.63 33.11 -1.92
N THR A 101 0.08 31.91 -2.20
CA THR A 101 -1.25 31.80 -2.84
C THR A 101 -2.40 32.10 -1.88
N ARG A 102 -2.28 31.77 -0.59
CA ARG A 102 -3.29 32.10 0.43
C ARG A 102 -3.44 33.60 0.68
N HIS A 103 -2.39 34.38 0.42
CA HIS A 103 -2.47 35.85 0.35
C HIS A 103 -3.08 36.40 -0.95
N ARG A 104 -3.44 35.54 -1.91
CA ARG A 104 -3.91 35.95 -3.25
C ARG A 104 -5.30 35.45 -3.63
N VAL A 105 -5.84 34.44 -2.94
CA VAL A 105 -7.20 33.92 -3.16
C VAL A 105 -7.89 33.64 -1.82
N GLU A 106 -8.68 34.62 -1.35
CA GLU A 106 -9.70 34.39 -0.32
C GLU A 106 -11.04 34.11 -1.02
N ASN A 107 -11.27 32.85 -1.39
CA ASN A 107 -12.56 32.39 -1.89
C ASN A 107 -12.80 30.94 -1.48
N LYS A 108 -14.06 30.59 -1.18
CA LYS A 108 -14.42 29.33 -0.52
C LYS A 108 -14.56 28.17 -1.51
N SER A 109 -13.73 27.14 -1.37
CA SER A 109 -14.00 25.78 -1.83
C SER A 109 -13.67 24.81 -0.68
N GLN A 110 -14.51 23.78 -0.48
CA GLN A 110 -14.21 22.71 0.46
C GLN A 110 -13.21 21.73 -0.19
N PRO A 111 -12.22 21.21 0.56
CA PRO A 111 -11.31 20.19 0.05
C PRO A 111 -12.02 18.83 0.00
N PHE A 112 -11.75 18.04 -1.05
CA PHE A 112 -12.17 16.64 -1.12
C PHE A 112 -11.34 15.76 -0.17
N PRO A 113 -11.93 14.73 0.46
CA PRO A 113 -11.20 13.74 1.23
C PRO A 113 -10.55 12.70 0.30
N GLY A 114 -9.27 12.90 -0.03
CA GLY A 114 -8.49 11.95 -0.82
C GLY A 114 -6.98 12.14 -0.62
N ASP A 115 -6.48 13.33 -0.96
CA ASP A 115 -5.08 13.68 -0.75
C ASP A 115 -4.81 14.11 0.70
N SER A 116 -4.31 13.17 1.50
CA SER A 116 -3.73 13.46 2.82
C SER A 116 -2.33 14.08 2.67
N GLU A 117 -2.25 15.24 1.99
CA GLU A 117 -1.05 16.08 1.99
C GLU A 117 -0.83 16.60 3.41
N LYS A 118 0.08 15.92 4.14
CA LYS A 118 0.44 16.26 5.52
C LYS A 118 0.88 17.73 5.60
N GLN A 119 0.03 18.60 6.16
CA GLN A 119 0.32 20.02 6.31
C GLN A 119 1.54 20.25 7.20
N PHE A 120 2.72 20.40 6.59
CA PHE A 120 3.92 20.87 7.26
C PHE A 120 3.59 22.22 7.91
N THR A 121 3.56 22.22 9.24
CA THR A 121 2.87 23.27 9.99
C THR A 121 3.82 24.45 10.17
N TRP A 122 3.32 25.69 10.10
CA TRP A 122 4.13 26.91 10.34
C TRP A 122 4.94 26.86 11.66
N LYS A 123 4.42 26.15 12.68
CA LYS A 123 5.13 25.84 13.93
C LYS A 123 6.43 25.05 13.72
N GLN A 124 6.46 24.05 12.83
CA GLN A 124 7.66 23.28 12.49
C GLN A 124 8.69 24.15 11.75
N CYS A 125 8.23 25.01 10.83
CA CYS A 125 9.07 26.02 10.17
C CYS A 125 9.78 26.92 11.20
N LEU A 126 9.01 27.48 12.15
CA LEU A 126 9.54 28.33 13.22
C LEU A 126 10.55 27.57 14.11
N MET A 127 10.27 26.31 14.47
CA MET A 127 11.21 25.50 15.25
C MET A 127 12.54 25.27 14.52
N TYR A 128 12.52 24.97 13.21
CA TYR A 128 13.76 24.83 12.43
C TYR A 128 14.54 26.14 12.31
N ILE A 129 13.85 27.29 12.19
CA ILE A 129 14.50 28.62 12.21
C ILE A 129 15.17 28.88 13.57
N ILE A 130 14.51 28.56 14.68
CA ILE A 130 15.09 28.68 16.03
C ILE A 130 16.33 27.79 16.18
N ILE A 131 16.25 26.51 15.77
CA ILE A 131 17.38 25.57 15.85
C ILE A 131 18.58 26.06 15.02
N LEU A 132 18.33 26.55 13.80
CA LEU A 132 19.36 27.13 12.93
C LEU A 132 20.03 28.36 13.57
N VAL A 133 19.23 29.29 14.12
CA VAL A 133 19.77 30.49 14.79
C VAL A 133 20.60 30.10 16.02
N VAL A 134 20.16 29.13 16.83
CA VAL A 134 20.92 28.64 17.99
C VAL A 134 22.24 27.98 17.55
N ALA A 135 22.24 27.14 16.51
CA ALA A 135 23.46 26.51 15.98
C ALA A 135 24.49 27.53 15.46
N LEU A 136 24.02 28.59 14.78
CA LEU A 136 24.88 29.67 14.29
C LEU A 136 25.41 30.55 15.43
N LEU A 137 24.61 30.80 16.48
CA LEU A 137 25.07 31.52 17.67
C LEU A 137 26.10 30.72 18.47
N GLU A 138 25.86 29.43 18.73
CA GLU A 138 26.79 28.54 19.42
C GLU A 138 28.14 28.48 18.70
N THR A 139 28.14 28.23 17.39
CA THR A 139 29.38 28.15 16.61
C THR A 139 30.12 29.47 16.51
N SER A 140 29.41 30.59 16.35
CA SER A 140 30.03 31.93 16.35
C SER A 140 30.74 32.19 17.68
N LEU A 141 30.06 31.96 18.80
CA LEU A 141 30.58 32.24 20.14
C LEU A 141 31.76 31.32 20.49
N LEU A 142 31.64 30.02 20.25
CA LEU A 142 32.72 29.07 20.54
C LEU A 142 33.95 29.33 19.66
N HIS A 143 33.79 29.52 18.35
CA HIS A 143 34.91 29.73 17.44
C HIS A 143 35.56 31.12 17.58
N HIS A 144 34.86 32.11 18.15
CA HIS A 144 35.42 33.45 18.40
C HIS A 144 36.08 33.59 19.78
N PHE A 145 35.49 33.03 20.84
CA PHE A 145 35.95 33.24 22.22
C PHE A 145 36.81 32.11 22.79
N ALA A 146 36.82 30.91 22.20
CA ALA A 146 37.70 29.84 22.68
C ALA A 146 39.15 30.08 22.24
N GLY A 147 40.05 30.23 23.22
CA GLY A 147 41.49 30.26 22.95
C GLY A 147 41.96 28.92 22.38
N PHE A 148 42.33 28.92 21.10
CA PHE A 148 42.83 27.75 20.38
C PHE A 148 44.11 27.20 21.03
N SER A 149 43.96 26.13 21.80
CA SER A 149 45.06 25.38 22.38
C SER A 149 45.26 24.09 21.58
N GLN A 150 46.52 23.67 21.43
CA GLN A 150 46.79 22.32 20.92
C GLN A 150 46.14 21.30 21.86
N ILE A 151 45.53 20.26 21.27
CA ILE A 151 44.66 19.33 21.98
C ILE A 151 45.46 18.56 23.03
N SER A 152 45.35 19.00 24.27
CA SER A 152 45.85 18.30 25.46
C SER A 152 44.70 17.60 26.17
N LYS A 153 45.02 16.71 27.11
CA LYS A 153 44.03 15.98 27.94
C LYS A 153 43.11 16.90 28.75
N ASN A 154 43.50 18.18 28.94
CA ASN A 154 42.75 19.19 29.68
C ASN A 154 42.15 20.28 28.76
N SER A 155 42.14 20.09 27.44
CA SER A 155 41.53 21.03 26.49
C SER A 155 40.01 20.96 26.51
N PHE A 156 39.33 22.08 26.24
CA PHE A 156 37.85 22.13 26.18
C PHE A 156 37.26 21.11 25.19
N GLN A 157 37.94 20.87 24.05
CA GLN A 157 37.53 19.88 23.06
C GLN A 157 37.58 18.44 23.63
N ALA A 158 38.58 18.13 24.47
CA ALA A 158 38.64 16.84 25.18
C ALA A 158 37.50 16.70 26.20
N THR A 159 37.18 17.77 26.95
CA THR A 159 36.03 17.78 27.88
C THR A 159 34.71 17.48 27.18
N ILE A 160 34.45 18.11 26.02
CA ILE A 160 33.26 17.79 25.21
C ILE A 160 33.33 16.36 24.66
N GLY A 161 34.52 15.88 24.28
CA GLY A 161 34.74 14.48 23.91
C GLY A 161 34.25 13.49 24.98
N TYR A 162 34.54 13.73 26.27
CA TYR A 162 34.02 12.90 27.37
C TYR A 162 32.49 13.00 27.54
N ILE A 163 31.91 14.19 27.35
CA ILE A 163 30.45 14.37 27.37
C ILE A 163 29.77 13.56 26.25
N LEU A 164 30.34 13.57 25.04
CA LEU A 164 29.85 12.78 23.90
C LEU A 164 29.92 11.27 24.15
N VAL A 165 30.95 10.78 24.86
CA VAL A 165 31.02 9.36 25.30
C VAL A 165 29.84 9.02 26.23
N VAL A 166 29.56 9.86 27.22
CA VAL A 166 28.44 9.63 28.16
C VAL A 166 27.08 9.68 27.43
N ILE A 167 26.88 10.65 26.53
CA ILE A 167 25.68 10.75 25.70
C ILE A 167 25.49 9.51 24.81
N LEU A 168 26.56 9.00 24.20
CA LEU A 168 26.51 7.77 23.38
C LEU A 168 26.10 6.55 24.21
N ILE A 169 26.64 6.38 25.42
CA ILE A 169 26.27 5.28 26.32
C ILE A 169 24.79 5.38 26.74
N ILE A 170 24.32 6.60 27.08
CA ILE A 170 22.91 6.83 27.45
C ILE A 170 21.98 6.53 26.26
N LEU A 171 22.28 7.06 25.07
CA LEU A 171 21.49 6.81 23.86
C LEU A 171 21.48 5.34 23.44
N TRP A 172 22.59 4.62 23.68
CA TRP A 172 22.68 3.18 23.47
C TRP A 172 21.73 2.43 24.43
N ILE A 173 21.85 2.64 25.74
CA ILE A 173 20.98 2.01 26.76
C ILE A 173 19.51 2.29 26.47
N LEU A 174 19.15 3.56 26.19
CA LEU A 174 17.79 3.96 25.86
C LEU A 174 17.24 3.30 24.58
N ARG A 175 18.11 2.89 23.64
CA ARG A 175 17.70 2.17 22.43
C ARG A 175 17.47 0.69 22.69
N GLU A 176 18.38 0.01 23.40
CA GLU A 176 18.19 -1.42 23.71
C GLU A 176 16.93 -1.64 24.55
N ILE A 177 16.57 -0.71 25.45
CA ILE A 177 15.31 -0.72 26.21
C ILE A 177 14.05 -0.66 25.32
N GLN A 178 14.11 -0.07 24.12
CA GLN A 178 12.99 -0.05 23.17
C GLN A 178 12.87 -1.33 22.32
N SER A 179 13.94 -2.12 22.23
CA SER A 179 14.01 -3.31 21.37
C SER A 179 13.36 -4.53 22.01
N VAL A 180 12.86 -5.47 21.20
CA VAL A 180 12.32 -6.76 21.68
C VAL A 180 13.43 -7.67 22.23
N TYR A 181 14.62 -7.62 21.63
CA TYR A 181 15.77 -8.44 22.01
C TYR A 181 17.04 -7.58 22.23
N ILE A 182 17.56 -7.60 23.45
CA ILE A 182 18.82 -6.93 23.82
C ILE A 182 19.97 -7.64 23.11
N PHE A 183 20.81 -6.89 22.39
CA PHE A 183 21.82 -7.42 21.44
C PHE A 183 21.26 -8.38 20.37
N GLY A 184 19.93 -8.48 20.19
CA GLY A 184 19.28 -9.51 19.37
C GLY A 184 19.21 -10.90 20.00
N ILE A 185 19.84 -11.14 21.16
CA ILE A 185 20.06 -12.49 21.73
C ILE A 185 19.08 -12.80 22.87
N PHE A 186 18.82 -11.85 23.76
CA PHE A 186 18.01 -12.07 24.97
C PHE A 186 16.74 -11.24 24.93
N ARG A 187 15.57 -11.84 25.19
CA ARG A 187 14.29 -11.10 25.22
C ARG A 187 14.33 -10.02 26.31
N ASN A 188 14.02 -8.79 25.93
CA ASN A 188 14.06 -7.61 26.79
C ASN A 188 12.99 -7.71 27.89
N PRO A 189 13.34 -7.71 29.19
CA PRO A 189 12.36 -7.80 30.28
C PRO A 189 11.49 -6.54 30.43
N PHE A 190 11.83 -5.43 29.79
CA PHE A 190 11.02 -4.21 29.77
C PHE A 190 10.01 -4.15 28.60
N TYR A 191 10.11 -5.06 27.62
CA TYR A 191 9.16 -5.16 26.52
C TYR A 191 7.90 -5.93 26.97
N PRO A 192 6.68 -5.59 26.51
CA PRO A 192 5.47 -6.36 26.81
C PRO A 192 5.63 -7.87 26.54
N LYS A 193 5.16 -8.70 27.48
CA LYS A 193 5.18 -10.15 27.34
C LYS A 193 4.07 -10.65 26.42
N ASP A 194 2.87 -10.12 26.65
CA ASP A 194 1.60 -10.56 26.08
C ASP A 194 1.09 -9.48 25.12
N VAL A 195 0.92 -9.83 23.84
CA VAL A 195 0.49 -8.91 22.79
C VAL A 195 -1.00 -9.08 22.44
N HIS A 196 -1.52 -10.32 22.48
CA HIS A 196 -2.86 -10.64 21.97
C HIS A 196 -3.95 -10.75 23.05
N THR A 197 -3.63 -11.23 24.27
CA THR A 197 -4.62 -11.56 25.31
C THR A 197 -5.39 -10.35 25.82
N THR A 198 -4.83 -9.14 25.77
CA THR A 198 -5.58 -7.89 25.93
C THR A 198 -4.85 -6.70 25.30
N VAL A 199 -5.35 -6.20 24.16
CA VAL A 199 -4.76 -5.08 23.42
C VAL A 199 -4.60 -3.82 24.29
N THR A 200 -5.54 -3.55 25.19
CA THR A 200 -5.49 -2.40 26.11
C THR A 200 -4.30 -2.45 27.08
N ILE A 201 -3.94 -3.64 27.58
CA ILE A 201 -2.79 -3.83 28.48
C ILE A 201 -1.47 -3.68 27.72
N PHE A 202 -1.42 -4.13 26.46
CA PHE A 202 -0.29 -3.86 25.56
C PHE A 202 -0.10 -2.34 25.35
N LEU A 203 -1.18 -1.63 24.99
CA LEU A 203 -1.17 -0.17 24.79
C LEU A 203 -0.73 0.59 26.05
N GLU A 204 -1.23 0.23 27.23
CA GLU A 204 -0.83 0.87 28.50
C GLU A 204 0.68 0.72 28.75
N LYS A 205 1.21 -0.51 28.65
CA LYS A 205 2.65 -0.79 28.80
C LYS A 205 3.47 -0.05 27.74
N GLN A 206 2.96 0.04 26.50
CA GLN A 206 3.59 0.80 25.42
C GLN A 206 3.72 2.30 25.74
N THR A 207 2.78 2.92 26.48
CA THR A 207 2.92 4.34 26.90
C THR A 207 4.18 4.62 27.72
N ASN A 208 4.66 3.65 28.51
CA ASN A 208 5.86 3.82 29.32
C ASN A 208 7.14 3.70 28.47
N LEU A 209 7.16 2.81 27.47
CA LEU A 209 8.23 2.80 26.47
C LEU A 209 8.24 4.08 25.63
N LEU A 210 7.08 4.61 25.24
CA LEU A 210 6.99 5.90 24.51
C LEU A 210 7.59 7.07 25.29
N LYS A 211 7.41 7.15 26.63
CA LYS A 211 8.07 8.18 27.47
C LYS A 211 9.60 8.10 27.38
N ILE A 212 10.16 6.89 27.44
CA ILE A 212 11.60 6.62 27.29
C ILE A 212 12.07 6.98 25.87
N GLY A 213 11.27 6.65 24.84
CA GLY A 213 11.51 7.03 23.45
C GLY A 213 11.53 8.56 23.24
N VAL A 214 10.67 9.32 23.91
CA VAL A 214 10.70 10.80 23.88
C VAL A 214 11.98 11.36 24.49
N VAL A 215 12.47 10.81 25.61
CA VAL A 215 13.77 11.21 26.20
C VAL A 215 14.92 10.90 25.24
N ARG A 216 14.95 9.70 24.66
CA ARG A 216 15.91 9.31 23.62
C ARG A 216 15.87 10.28 22.43
N ARG A 217 14.67 10.63 21.96
CA ARG A 217 14.45 11.56 20.84
C ARG A 217 15.02 12.95 21.15
N ILE A 218 14.74 13.53 22.32
CA ILE A 218 15.27 14.85 22.71
C ILE A 218 16.80 14.84 22.79
N LEU A 219 17.40 13.79 23.38
CA LEU A 219 18.85 13.64 23.43
C LEU A 219 19.48 13.52 22.04
N LEU A 220 18.80 12.84 21.11
CA LEU A 220 19.26 12.59 19.74
C LEU A 220 19.05 13.79 18.79
N THR A 221 17.92 14.48 18.86
CA THR A 221 17.60 15.60 17.93
C THR A 221 18.08 16.96 18.42
N LEU A 222 18.26 17.15 19.73
CA LEU A 222 18.64 18.46 20.30
C LEU A 222 20.02 18.43 20.95
N VAL A 223 20.25 17.56 21.93
CA VAL A 223 21.47 17.61 22.76
C VAL A 223 22.72 17.13 22.02
N SER A 224 22.62 16.00 21.30
CA SER A 224 23.76 15.42 20.57
C SER A 224 24.25 16.29 19.41
N PRO A 225 23.39 16.94 18.60
CA PRO A 225 23.84 17.82 17.53
C PRO A 225 24.65 19.02 18.03
N PHE A 226 24.13 19.78 19.00
CA PHE A 226 24.85 20.93 19.57
C PHE A 226 26.17 20.50 20.23
N ALA A 227 26.19 19.41 21.01
CA ALA A 227 27.44 18.90 21.60
C ALA A 227 28.50 18.51 20.55
N MET A 228 28.11 17.96 19.40
CA MET A 228 29.04 17.68 18.30
C MET A 228 29.46 18.93 17.53
N ILE A 229 28.54 19.88 17.32
CA ILE A 229 28.82 21.19 16.70
C ILE A 229 29.85 21.97 17.54
N ALA A 230 29.68 21.97 18.86
CA ALA A 230 30.67 22.50 19.80
C ALA A 230 32.04 21.81 19.64
N PHE A 231 32.08 20.46 19.64
CA PHE A 231 33.32 19.69 19.42
C PHE A 231 34.02 20.02 18.08
N LEU A 232 33.26 20.23 17.00
CA LEU A 232 33.80 20.60 15.68
C LEU A 232 34.29 22.05 15.64
N SER A 233 33.52 23.00 16.18
CA SER A 233 33.84 24.44 16.13
C SER A 233 35.13 24.81 16.89
N LEU A 234 35.52 24.01 17.88
CA LEU A 234 36.72 24.17 18.70
C LEU A 234 38.00 23.61 18.05
N ASP A 235 37.94 22.92 16.91
CA ASP A 235 39.15 22.36 16.31
C ASP A 235 40.05 23.44 15.70
N SER A 236 41.25 23.55 16.26
CA SER A 236 42.41 24.27 15.71
C SER A 236 42.63 24.11 14.21
N SER A 237 42.32 22.95 13.60
CA SER A 237 42.54 22.72 12.17
C SER A 237 41.68 23.63 11.27
N LEU A 238 40.58 24.21 11.78
CA LEU A 238 39.76 25.20 11.08
C LEU A 238 40.49 26.53 10.80
N GLN A 239 41.64 26.79 11.44
CA GLN A 239 42.50 27.93 11.10
C GLN A 239 43.23 27.77 9.75
N GLY A 240 43.32 26.54 9.23
CA GLY A 240 43.98 26.21 7.95
C GLY A 240 43.15 26.57 6.72
N LEU A 241 42.88 27.87 6.51
CA LEU A 241 42.14 28.37 5.36
C LEU A 241 42.73 27.88 4.02
N HIS A 242 41.85 27.77 3.01
CA HIS A 242 42.20 27.36 1.64
C HIS A 242 42.86 25.98 1.50
N SER A 243 42.55 25.04 2.40
CA SER A 243 42.82 23.60 2.21
C SER A 243 41.58 22.85 1.73
N VAL A 244 41.73 22.09 0.64
CA VAL A 244 40.69 21.20 0.09
C VAL A 244 40.25 20.14 1.11
N SER A 245 41.18 19.66 1.95
CA SER A 245 40.88 18.62 2.95
C SER A 245 40.05 19.13 4.14
N ILE A 246 40.15 20.43 4.43
CA ILE A 246 39.32 21.12 5.44
C ILE A 246 37.94 21.41 4.85
N SER A 247 37.88 21.98 3.63
CA SER A 247 36.63 22.18 2.88
C SER A 247 35.78 20.91 2.84
N ILE A 248 36.29 19.81 2.26
CA ILE A 248 35.50 18.56 2.13
C ILE A 248 35.22 17.94 3.50
N GLY A 249 36.26 17.79 4.34
CA GLY A 249 36.15 17.11 5.63
C GLY A 249 35.17 17.76 6.61
N PHE A 250 35.14 19.10 6.67
CA PHE A 250 34.20 19.82 7.54
C PHE A 250 32.82 20.04 6.91
N THR A 251 32.69 20.17 5.58
CA THR A 251 31.36 20.14 4.92
C THR A 251 30.64 18.85 5.28
N ARG A 252 31.34 17.71 5.15
CA ARG A 252 30.83 16.39 5.57
C ARG A 252 30.47 16.39 7.05
N ALA A 253 31.38 16.81 7.93
CA ALA A 253 31.20 16.69 9.38
C ALA A 253 30.00 17.51 9.90
N PHE A 254 29.91 18.80 9.55
CA PHE A 254 28.82 19.67 9.99
C PHE A 254 27.45 19.24 9.42
N ARG A 255 27.41 18.60 8.24
CA ARG A 255 26.17 18.00 7.71
C ARG A 255 25.81 16.68 8.40
N MET A 256 26.76 15.76 8.55
CA MET A 256 26.53 14.42 9.14
C MET A 256 25.89 14.48 10.52
N VAL A 257 26.24 15.50 11.33
CA VAL A 257 25.61 15.80 12.62
C VAL A 257 24.07 15.85 12.53
N TRP A 258 23.53 16.46 11.48
CA TRP A 258 22.10 16.61 11.25
C TRP A 258 21.50 15.50 10.39
N GLN A 259 22.26 14.99 9.39
CA GLN A 259 21.80 13.98 8.44
C GLN A 259 21.69 12.57 9.08
N ASN A 260 22.62 12.19 9.96
CA ASN A 260 22.57 10.93 10.72
C ASN A 260 23.34 11.05 12.05
N THR A 261 22.66 11.58 13.06
CA THR A 261 23.26 11.95 14.36
C THR A 261 23.83 10.76 15.14
N GLU A 262 23.20 9.58 15.13
CA GLU A 262 23.74 8.39 15.82
C GLU A 262 25.09 7.94 15.22
N HIS A 263 25.22 7.99 13.89
CA HIS A 263 26.46 7.63 13.21
C HIS A 263 27.54 8.72 13.31
N ALA A 264 27.16 10.00 13.28
CA ALA A 264 28.07 11.11 13.53
C ALA A 264 28.62 11.10 14.98
N LEU A 265 27.77 10.77 15.96
CA LEU A 265 28.17 10.66 17.37
C LEU A 265 29.17 9.52 17.57
N LEU A 266 28.92 8.34 16.98
CA LEU A 266 29.84 7.22 17.01
C LEU A 266 31.18 7.54 16.30
N GLU A 267 31.16 8.19 15.14
CA GLU A 267 32.38 8.67 14.47
C GLU A 267 33.18 9.62 15.36
N THR A 268 32.50 10.59 15.99
CA THR A 268 33.14 11.60 16.83
C THR A 268 33.73 11.02 18.11
N VAL A 269 33.04 10.08 18.76
CA VAL A 269 33.54 9.36 19.93
C VAL A 269 34.73 8.46 19.59
N ILE A 270 34.73 7.78 18.44
CA ILE A 270 35.89 6.98 17.99
C ILE A 270 37.09 7.91 17.74
N VAL A 271 36.90 9.04 17.05
CA VAL A 271 38.00 9.99 16.77
C VAL A 271 38.54 10.63 18.05
N SER A 272 37.70 11.01 19.00
CA SER A 272 38.14 11.58 20.28
C SER A 272 38.87 10.55 21.16
N ALA A 273 38.36 9.32 21.24
CA ALA A 273 39.03 8.23 21.97
C ALA A 273 40.40 7.88 21.36
N VAL A 274 40.49 7.67 20.04
CA VAL A 274 41.77 7.40 19.37
C VAL A 274 42.75 8.55 19.58
N HIS A 275 42.29 9.80 19.58
CA HIS A 275 43.16 10.95 19.84
C HIS A 275 43.67 11.00 21.29
N LEU A 276 42.85 10.63 22.28
CA LEU A 276 43.23 10.59 23.70
C LEU A 276 44.22 9.46 24.05
N PHE A 277 44.21 8.35 23.31
CA PHE A 277 45.08 7.19 23.51
C PHE A 277 46.32 7.14 22.60
N SER A 278 46.31 7.81 21.44
CA SER A 278 47.45 7.83 20.51
C SER A 278 48.47 8.93 20.85
N SER A 279 49.76 8.68 20.59
CA SER A 279 50.81 9.67 20.80
C SER A 279 50.70 10.87 19.84
N ALA A 280 51.22 12.03 20.23
CA ALA A 280 51.20 13.24 19.40
C ALA A 280 51.91 13.04 18.04
N ASP A 281 53.02 12.29 18.03
CA ASP A 281 53.82 11.98 16.83
C ASP A 281 53.18 10.96 15.89
N SER A 282 52.05 10.34 16.27
CA SER A 282 51.31 9.42 15.42
C SER A 282 50.93 10.08 14.09
N TRP A 283 51.13 9.37 12.96
CA TRP A 283 50.75 9.84 11.62
C TRP A 283 49.28 10.31 11.56
N TRP A 284 48.39 9.63 12.29
CA TRP A 284 46.97 9.97 12.45
C TRP A 284 46.75 11.36 13.07
N ASN A 285 47.55 11.71 14.07
CA ASN A 285 47.47 12.98 14.78
C ASN A 285 48.21 14.11 14.03
N ARG A 286 49.34 13.80 13.38
CA ARG A 286 50.22 14.78 12.72
C ARG A 286 49.79 15.16 11.29
N SER A 287 49.17 14.26 10.53
CA SER A 287 48.94 14.47 9.08
C SER A 287 47.47 14.60 8.66
N LEU A 288 46.53 14.20 9.53
CA LEU A 288 45.10 14.20 9.22
C LEU A 288 44.36 15.21 10.10
N ASN A 289 43.57 16.08 9.46
CA ASN A 289 42.67 17.01 10.15
C ASN A 289 41.39 16.28 10.61
N THR A 290 40.68 16.79 11.63
CA THR A 290 39.56 16.08 12.26
C THR A 290 38.45 15.72 11.28
N GLY A 291 38.12 16.60 10.33
CA GLY A 291 37.17 16.29 9.24
C GLY A 291 37.58 15.08 8.38
N ILE A 292 38.87 14.88 8.12
CA ILE A 292 39.40 13.69 7.41
C ILE A 292 39.34 12.46 8.30
N ARG A 293 39.69 12.59 9.60
CA ARG A 293 39.61 11.49 10.58
C ARG A 293 38.19 10.95 10.67
N LEU A 294 37.18 11.84 10.74
CA LEU A 294 35.75 11.50 10.73
C LEU A 294 35.34 10.83 9.41
N LEU A 295 35.77 11.37 8.26
CA LEU A 295 35.51 10.76 6.95
C LEU A 295 36.05 9.33 6.85
N LEU A 296 37.31 9.10 7.26
CA LEU A 296 37.93 7.79 7.25
C LEU A 296 37.25 6.81 8.21
N VAL A 297 36.97 7.22 9.46
CA VAL A 297 36.23 6.38 10.44
C VAL A 297 34.83 6.05 9.92
N GLY A 298 34.15 7.00 9.27
CA GLY A 298 32.84 6.79 8.66
C GLY A 298 32.85 5.75 7.54
N ILE A 299 33.85 5.79 6.66
CA ILE A 299 34.07 4.78 5.61
C ILE A 299 34.45 3.43 6.22
N PHE A 300 35.42 3.37 7.14
CA PHE A 300 35.83 2.10 7.76
C PHE A 300 34.70 1.44 8.54
N ARG A 301 33.88 2.20 9.29
CA ARG A 301 32.70 1.69 9.97
C ARG A 301 31.69 1.12 8.97
N ASP A 302 31.35 1.86 7.91
CA ASP A 302 30.40 1.40 6.89
C ASP A 302 30.86 0.11 6.23
N ARG A 303 32.12 0.07 5.75
CA ARG A 303 32.68 -1.11 5.08
C ARG A 303 32.81 -2.30 6.03
N LEU A 304 33.06 -2.09 7.33
CA LEU A 304 33.01 -3.13 8.36
C LEU A 304 31.58 -3.64 8.59
N ILE A 305 30.58 -2.76 8.69
CA ILE A 305 29.17 -3.16 8.82
C ILE A 305 28.74 -3.99 7.60
N GLN A 306 29.04 -3.52 6.38
CA GLN A 306 28.75 -4.28 5.16
C GLN A 306 29.47 -5.63 5.10
N PHE A 307 30.72 -5.71 5.54
CA PHE A 307 31.45 -6.97 5.65
C PHE A 307 30.77 -7.94 6.63
N ILE A 308 30.34 -7.45 7.79
CA ILE A 308 29.61 -8.25 8.79
C ILE A 308 28.26 -8.73 8.25
N SER A 309 27.46 -7.86 7.62
CA SER A 309 26.16 -8.26 7.05
C SER A 309 26.29 -9.24 5.88
N LYS A 310 27.32 -9.09 5.04
CA LYS A 310 27.68 -10.06 3.98
C LYS A 310 28.14 -11.40 4.54
N LEU A 311 28.96 -11.39 5.59
CA LEU A 311 29.40 -12.61 6.27
C LEU A 311 28.23 -13.33 6.96
N GLN A 312 27.35 -12.59 7.64
CA GLN A 312 26.10 -13.12 8.21
C GLN A 312 25.24 -13.77 7.13
N PHE A 313 24.99 -13.07 6.00
CA PHE A 313 24.21 -13.62 4.89
C PHE A 313 24.83 -14.90 4.31
N ALA A 314 26.15 -14.91 4.06
CA ALA A 314 26.84 -16.09 3.55
C ALA A 314 26.76 -17.28 4.53
N VAL A 315 26.86 -17.03 5.84
CA VAL A 315 26.68 -18.05 6.89
C VAL A 315 25.22 -18.55 6.94
N THR A 316 24.21 -17.68 6.83
CA THR A 316 22.80 -18.12 6.78
C THR A 316 22.52 -18.98 5.56
N VAL A 317 23.04 -18.64 4.37
CA VAL A 317 22.89 -19.47 3.15
C VAL A 317 23.58 -20.83 3.31
N LEU A 318 24.81 -20.87 3.86
CA LEU A 318 25.54 -22.12 4.14
C LEU A 318 24.79 -23.01 5.16
N TRP A 319 24.24 -22.40 6.21
CA TRP A 319 23.46 -23.08 7.24
C TRP A 319 22.15 -23.64 6.68
N ALA A 320 21.38 -22.82 5.97
CA ALA A 320 20.10 -23.22 5.38
C ALA A 320 20.26 -24.37 4.37
N SER A 321 21.29 -24.27 3.51
CA SER A 321 21.69 -25.34 2.57
C SER A 321 22.03 -26.68 3.25
N TRP A 322 22.48 -26.64 4.51
CA TRP A 322 22.81 -27.83 5.29
C TRP A 322 21.58 -28.41 6.03
N THR A 323 20.69 -27.56 6.54
CA THR A 323 19.49 -27.98 7.27
C THR A 323 18.42 -28.58 6.34
N GLU A 324 18.28 -28.08 5.12
CA GLU A 324 17.18 -28.47 4.23
C GLU A 324 17.40 -29.83 3.56
N LYS A 325 16.48 -30.76 3.84
CA LYS A 325 16.57 -32.18 3.45
C LYS A 325 16.69 -32.40 1.93
N LYS A 326 16.16 -31.50 1.09
CA LYS A 326 16.21 -31.59 -0.38
C LYS A 326 17.62 -31.29 -0.91
N HIS A 327 18.21 -30.16 -0.54
CA HIS A 327 19.51 -29.72 -1.07
C HIS A 327 20.70 -30.48 -0.49
N ARG A 328 20.55 -31.03 0.74
CA ARG A 328 21.63 -31.59 1.56
C ARG A 328 22.64 -32.48 0.83
N LYS A 329 22.23 -33.35 -0.11
CA LYS A 329 23.16 -34.27 -0.82
C LYS A 329 24.13 -33.58 -1.80
N SER A 330 23.74 -32.44 -2.38
CA SER A 330 24.62 -31.63 -3.24
C SER A 330 25.30 -30.54 -2.41
N ALA A 331 24.54 -29.91 -1.51
CA ALA A 331 25.02 -28.88 -0.60
C ALA A 331 26.15 -29.37 0.33
N THR A 332 26.18 -30.62 0.78
CA THR A 332 27.31 -31.15 1.57
C THR A 332 28.66 -30.99 0.86
N THR A 333 28.69 -31.22 -0.46
CA THR A 333 29.91 -31.11 -1.26
C THR A 333 30.31 -29.64 -1.45
N LEU A 334 29.33 -28.76 -1.70
CA LEU A 334 29.57 -27.32 -1.83
C LEU A 334 30.00 -26.68 -0.49
N CYS A 335 29.38 -27.03 0.64
CA CYS A 335 29.76 -26.53 1.96
C CYS A 335 31.16 -27.02 2.36
N LEU A 336 31.54 -28.26 2.02
CA LEU A 336 32.90 -28.75 2.22
C LEU A 336 33.91 -27.98 1.34
N LEU A 337 33.57 -27.75 0.07
CA LEU A 337 34.38 -26.95 -0.86
C LEU A 337 34.58 -25.52 -0.32
N ASN A 338 33.51 -24.86 0.14
CA ASN A 338 33.58 -23.53 0.75
C ASN A 338 34.37 -23.49 2.05
N THR A 339 34.41 -24.59 2.82
CA THR A 339 35.25 -24.69 4.01
C THR A 339 36.73 -24.71 3.62
N ILE A 340 37.09 -25.48 2.59
CA ILE A 340 38.45 -25.57 2.04
C ILE A 340 38.89 -24.24 1.40
N PHE A 341 38.01 -23.63 0.59
CA PHE A 341 38.26 -22.36 -0.11
C PHE A 341 37.80 -21.12 0.70
N SER A 342 37.63 -21.25 2.02
CA SER A 342 37.16 -20.17 2.88
C SER A 342 37.99 -18.88 2.83
N PRO A 343 39.33 -18.87 2.64
CA PRO A 343 40.08 -17.62 2.44
C PRO A 343 39.66 -16.88 1.16
N PHE A 344 39.32 -17.61 0.09
CA PHE A 344 38.89 -17.02 -1.17
C PHE A 344 37.47 -16.44 -1.06
N MET A 345 36.57 -17.13 -0.35
CA MET A 345 35.23 -16.58 -0.06
C MET A 345 35.30 -15.32 0.83
N LEU A 346 36.21 -15.27 1.81
CA LEU A 346 36.44 -14.05 2.59
C LEU A 346 37.00 -12.90 1.74
N VAL A 347 37.84 -13.18 0.73
CA VAL A 347 38.30 -12.17 -0.24
C VAL A 347 37.16 -11.67 -1.13
N ILE A 348 36.27 -12.56 -1.61
CA ILE A 348 35.05 -12.18 -2.35
C ILE A 348 34.14 -11.28 -1.50
N ILE A 349 33.89 -11.65 -0.24
CA ILE A 349 33.08 -10.86 0.70
C ILE A 349 33.73 -9.50 0.99
N ALA A 350 35.05 -9.45 1.20
CA ALA A 350 35.78 -8.21 1.44
C ALA A 350 35.80 -7.27 0.21
N PHE A 351 36.00 -7.81 -0.99
CA PHE A 351 35.96 -7.03 -2.23
C PHE A 351 34.55 -6.51 -2.52
N SER A 352 33.51 -7.33 -2.28
CA SER A 352 32.12 -6.91 -2.42
C SER A 352 31.74 -5.84 -1.40
N ALA A 353 32.21 -5.95 -0.15
CA ALA A 353 32.02 -4.90 0.86
C ALA A 353 32.70 -3.59 0.43
N LEU A 354 33.97 -3.64 0.00
CA LEU A 354 34.74 -2.48 -0.47
C LEU A 354 34.02 -1.70 -1.58
N LEU A 355 33.52 -2.41 -2.60
CA LEU A 355 32.74 -1.85 -3.70
C LEU A 355 31.28 -1.52 -3.32
N SER A 356 30.82 -1.87 -2.12
CA SER A 356 29.41 -1.77 -1.72
C SER A 356 28.41 -2.44 -2.67
N SER A 357 28.88 -3.41 -3.45
CA SER A 357 28.07 -4.28 -4.30
C SER A 357 27.18 -5.21 -3.47
N PRO A 358 26.21 -5.89 -4.08
CA PRO A 358 25.57 -7.06 -3.50
C PRO A 358 26.48 -8.30 -3.58
N LEU A 359 26.46 -9.14 -2.56
CA LEU A 359 26.95 -10.52 -2.63
C LEU A 359 25.87 -11.40 -3.29
N LEU A 360 26.20 -12.03 -4.42
CA LEU A 360 25.25 -12.76 -5.26
C LEU A 360 25.38 -14.27 -5.04
N PRO A 361 24.39 -14.97 -4.44
CA PRO A 361 24.39 -16.43 -4.34
C PRO A 361 23.80 -17.03 -5.62
N LEU A 362 24.64 -17.64 -6.46
CA LEU A 362 24.23 -18.20 -7.75
C LEU A 362 23.11 -19.24 -7.58
N PHE A 363 21.94 -18.99 -8.17
CA PHE A 363 20.75 -19.85 -8.05
C PHE A 363 20.37 -20.15 -6.59
N THR A 364 20.65 -19.22 -5.67
CA THR A 364 20.55 -19.37 -4.20
C THR A 364 21.40 -20.48 -3.56
N LEU A 365 22.26 -21.16 -4.34
CA LEU A 365 23.27 -22.07 -3.80
C LEU A 365 24.35 -21.31 -3.02
N PRO A 366 25.11 -21.98 -2.14
CA PRO A 366 26.24 -21.37 -1.42
C PRO A 366 27.45 -21.18 -2.35
N VAL A 367 27.29 -20.54 -3.50
CA VAL A 367 28.36 -20.17 -4.43
C VAL A 367 28.23 -18.68 -4.70
N PHE A 368 29.13 -17.90 -4.11
CA PHE A 368 29.00 -16.45 -4.08
C PHE A 368 29.84 -15.77 -5.15
N LEU A 369 29.21 -14.89 -5.93
CA LEU A 369 29.88 -13.92 -6.81
C LEU A 369 29.74 -12.49 -6.26
N VAL A 370 30.56 -11.59 -6.78
CA VAL A 370 30.45 -10.15 -6.56
C VAL A 370 29.55 -9.58 -7.65
N GLY A 371 28.31 -9.24 -7.30
CA GLY A 371 27.41 -8.56 -8.23
C GLY A 371 27.88 -7.14 -8.54
N PHE A 372 27.36 -6.53 -9.60
CA PHE A 372 27.77 -5.17 -9.97
C PHE A 372 27.35 -4.11 -8.93
N PRO A 373 28.17 -3.06 -8.68
CA PRO A 373 27.80 -1.95 -7.81
C PRO A 373 26.65 -1.14 -8.43
N ARG A 374 25.62 -0.86 -7.62
CA ARG A 374 24.38 -0.16 -8.03
C ARG A 374 23.82 0.69 -6.87
N PRO A 375 23.06 1.76 -7.15
CA PRO A 375 22.45 2.60 -6.12
C PRO A 375 21.56 1.82 -5.14
N ILE A 376 21.36 2.35 -3.94
CA ILE A 376 20.52 1.74 -2.90
C ILE A 376 19.04 1.64 -3.32
N GLN A 377 18.54 2.54 -4.17
CA GLN A 377 17.21 2.41 -4.80
C GLN A 377 17.06 1.09 -5.58
N SER A 378 18.16 0.52 -6.08
CA SER A 378 18.30 -0.72 -6.86
C SER A 378 17.59 -0.77 -8.23
N TRP A 379 16.40 -0.19 -8.36
CA TRP A 379 15.56 -0.22 -9.55
C TRP A 379 15.70 1.03 -10.42
N PRO A 380 15.49 0.93 -11.75
CA PRO A 380 15.64 2.07 -12.66
C PRO A 380 14.42 2.98 -12.74
N GLY A 381 13.23 2.48 -12.38
CA GLY A 381 11.97 3.22 -12.40
C GLY A 381 11.85 4.30 -11.31
N ALA A 382 10.73 5.00 -11.30
CA ALA A 382 10.36 5.85 -10.18
C ALA A 382 9.69 4.99 -9.10
N VAL A 383 10.04 5.21 -7.83
CA VAL A 383 9.50 4.43 -6.72
C VAL A 383 7.97 4.60 -6.65
N GLY A 384 7.24 3.49 -6.64
CA GLY A 384 5.78 3.49 -6.62
C GLY A 384 5.08 3.63 -7.98
N THR A 385 5.78 3.54 -9.12
CA THR A 385 5.14 3.50 -10.45
C THR A 385 4.95 2.11 -11.04
N ALA A 386 5.43 1.05 -10.37
CA ALA A 386 5.33 -0.33 -10.83
C ALA A 386 4.77 -1.23 -9.71
N ALA A 387 3.60 -1.80 -9.97
CA ALA A 387 2.88 -2.74 -9.11
C ALA A 387 1.86 -3.53 -9.96
N CYS A 388 1.59 -4.77 -9.60
CA CYS A 388 0.62 -5.65 -10.27
C CYS A 388 -0.76 -5.45 -9.64
N VAL A 389 -1.48 -4.41 -10.06
CA VAL A 389 -2.76 -4.00 -9.45
C VAL A 389 -3.81 -5.12 -9.55
N CYS A 390 -4.36 -5.53 -8.41
CA CYS A 390 -5.38 -6.56 -8.29
C CYS A 390 -6.54 -6.09 -7.39
N THR A 391 -7.50 -6.98 -7.10
CA THR A 391 -8.65 -6.68 -6.22
C THR A 391 -8.24 -6.31 -4.79
N ASP A 392 -7.17 -6.90 -4.25
CA ASP A 392 -6.72 -6.63 -2.88
C ASP A 392 -5.85 -5.35 -2.75
N THR A 393 -5.45 -4.70 -3.86
CA THR A 393 -4.70 -3.43 -3.85
C THR A 393 -5.39 -2.33 -3.05
N VAL A 394 -6.74 -2.29 -3.05
CA VAL A 394 -7.53 -1.25 -2.37
C VAL A 394 -7.37 -1.28 -0.85
N TYR A 395 -7.22 -2.46 -0.25
CA TYR A 395 -7.00 -2.58 1.20
C TYR A 395 -5.63 -2.03 1.61
N TYR A 396 -4.61 -2.19 0.76
CA TYR A 396 -3.31 -1.55 0.95
C TYR A 396 -3.41 -0.02 0.82
N CYS A 397 -4.21 0.50 -0.12
CA CYS A 397 -4.50 1.93 -0.21
C CYS A 397 -5.14 2.51 1.07
N GLN A 398 -6.14 1.82 1.66
CA GLN A 398 -6.77 2.25 2.93
C GLN A 398 -5.78 2.17 4.11
N MET A 399 -5.00 1.10 4.20
CA MET A 399 -4.10 0.87 5.33
C MET A 399 -2.93 1.87 5.37
N VAL A 400 -2.37 2.24 4.22
CA VAL A 400 -1.09 2.99 4.14
C VAL A 400 -1.09 4.32 4.92
N PRO A 401 -2.11 5.19 4.85
CA PRO A 401 -2.17 6.40 5.67
C PRO A 401 -2.15 6.13 7.19
N ARG A 402 -2.87 5.10 7.65
CA ARG A 402 -2.94 4.71 9.07
C ARG A 402 -1.61 4.09 9.53
N LEU A 403 -1.07 3.16 8.74
CA LEU A 403 0.22 2.52 8.98
C LEU A 403 1.36 3.53 8.99
N ALA A 404 1.35 4.53 8.10
CA ALA A 404 2.36 5.59 8.10
C ALA A 404 2.34 6.45 9.37
N ALA A 405 1.20 6.62 10.04
CA ALA A 405 1.09 7.31 11.33
C ALA A 405 1.57 6.45 12.51
N ALA A 406 1.29 5.13 12.49
CA ALA A 406 1.83 4.19 13.47
C ALA A 406 3.37 4.07 13.34
N LEU A 407 3.88 3.93 12.10
CA LEU A 407 5.30 3.96 11.79
C LEU A 407 5.96 5.28 12.22
N GLN A 408 5.32 6.42 12.00
CA GLN A 408 5.82 7.72 12.48
C GLN A 408 6.09 7.71 13.99
N THR A 409 5.17 7.14 14.76
CA THR A 409 5.28 7.05 16.23
C THR A 409 6.39 6.07 16.65
N ALA A 410 6.44 4.89 16.03
CA ALA A 410 7.47 3.87 16.29
C ALA A 410 8.90 4.33 15.91
N MET A 411 9.04 5.00 14.75
CA MET A 411 10.31 5.59 14.30
C MET A 411 10.76 6.73 15.22
N ALA A 412 9.84 7.59 15.67
CA ALA A 412 10.15 8.68 16.61
C ALA A 412 10.57 8.17 18.00
N ALA A 413 9.97 7.08 18.49
CA ALA A 413 10.38 6.43 19.73
C ALA A 413 11.70 5.65 19.60
N GLY A 414 11.95 5.06 18.41
CA GLY A 414 13.15 4.26 18.10
C GLY A 414 12.97 2.75 18.25
N SER A 415 11.75 2.22 18.31
CA SER A 415 11.50 0.77 18.42
C SER A 415 11.90 -0.02 17.16
N LEU A 416 12.00 0.65 16.01
CA LEU A 416 12.52 0.08 14.76
C LEU A 416 14.07 0.11 14.68
N GLY A 417 14.75 0.44 15.77
CA GLY A 417 16.21 0.51 15.87
C GLY A 417 16.80 1.72 15.13
N ILE A 418 18.02 1.55 14.59
CA ILE A 418 18.67 2.58 13.75
C ILE A 418 18.03 2.57 12.35
N LEU A 419 17.46 3.72 11.97
CA LEU A 419 16.85 3.96 10.67
C LEU A 419 17.94 4.30 9.64
N LEU A 420 18.24 3.36 8.75
CA LEU A 420 19.28 3.50 7.71
C LEU A 420 18.65 3.33 6.32
N PRO A 421 18.94 4.22 5.35
CA PRO A 421 18.59 4.02 3.94
C PRO A 421 19.05 2.66 3.43
N GLY A 422 18.19 1.97 2.65
CA GLY A 422 18.40 0.57 2.26
C GLY A 422 18.09 -0.45 3.36
N SER A 423 17.53 -0.05 4.51
CA SER A 423 16.91 -0.99 5.44
C SER A 423 15.56 -1.45 4.90
N HIS A 424 15.33 -2.76 4.98
CA HIS A 424 14.05 -3.38 4.67
C HIS A 424 13.41 -3.88 5.98
N TYR A 425 12.10 -3.70 6.09
CA TYR A 425 11.27 -4.20 7.18
C TYR A 425 10.06 -4.91 6.58
N MET A 426 9.56 -5.92 7.28
CA MET A 426 8.38 -6.67 6.88
C MET A 426 7.33 -6.60 7.99
N GLY A 427 6.12 -6.21 7.61
CA GLY A 427 4.92 -6.20 8.45
C GLY A 427 4.02 -7.38 8.12
N ARG A 428 3.41 -7.98 9.14
CA ARG A 428 2.55 -9.15 9.05
C ARG A 428 1.30 -8.96 9.91
N PHE A 429 0.13 -9.33 9.39
CA PHE A 429 -1.09 -9.52 10.15
C PHE A 429 -2.05 -10.45 9.38
N GLN A 430 -2.80 -11.31 10.08
CA GLN A 430 -3.79 -12.24 9.50
C GLN A 430 -3.28 -13.03 8.29
N ASP A 431 -3.68 -12.67 7.07
CA ASP A 431 -3.29 -13.26 5.79
C ASP A 431 -2.48 -12.28 4.89
N ARG A 432 -2.15 -11.09 5.41
CA ARG A 432 -1.53 -9.98 4.67
C ARG A 432 -0.06 -9.79 5.02
N LEU A 433 0.70 -9.32 4.03
CA LEU A 433 2.14 -9.10 4.09
C LEU A 433 2.51 -7.74 3.50
N ILE A 434 3.34 -7.00 4.23
CA ILE A 434 3.69 -5.61 3.95
C ILE A 434 5.21 -5.49 3.87
N TRP A 435 5.72 -4.91 2.81
CA TRP A 435 7.15 -4.63 2.67
C TRP A 435 7.41 -3.13 2.84
N ILE A 436 8.35 -2.75 3.70
CA ILE A 436 8.67 -1.34 3.99
C ILE A 436 10.15 -1.11 3.74
N MET A 437 10.47 -0.21 2.82
CA MET A 437 11.85 0.17 2.47
C MET A 437 12.14 1.61 2.88
N ILE A 438 13.25 1.84 3.60
CA ILE A 438 13.75 3.19 3.85
C ILE A 438 14.56 3.66 2.63
N LEU A 439 14.10 4.74 1.99
CA LEU A 439 14.72 5.31 0.79
C LEU A 439 15.79 6.36 1.15
N GLU A 440 15.47 7.22 2.11
CA GLU A 440 16.20 8.45 2.40
C GLU A 440 15.96 8.88 3.86
N CYS A 441 17.00 9.31 4.57
CA CYS A 441 16.92 9.85 5.94
C CYS A 441 17.56 11.23 6.03
N GLY A 442 16.99 12.12 6.84
CA GLY A 442 17.58 13.42 7.16
C GLY A 442 17.15 13.92 8.55
N TYR A 443 17.40 15.19 8.84
CA TYR A 443 17.12 15.76 10.14
C TYR A 443 15.62 15.74 10.44
N THR A 444 15.23 14.90 11.41
CA THR A 444 13.84 14.70 11.84
C THR A 444 12.88 14.24 10.75
N TYR A 445 13.37 13.64 9.66
CA TYR A 445 12.51 12.97 8.66
C TYR A 445 13.11 11.69 8.09
N CYS A 446 12.22 10.80 7.66
CA CYS A 446 12.49 9.56 6.95
C CYS A 446 11.55 9.49 5.75
N CYS A 447 12.03 9.06 4.58
CA CYS A 447 11.21 8.80 3.41
C CYS A 447 11.17 7.29 3.12
N ILE A 448 9.96 6.74 3.02
CA ILE A 448 9.75 5.30 2.83
C ILE A 448 8.94 4.97 1.58
N ASN A 449 9.10 3.74 1.10
CA ASN A 449 8.16 3.06 0.22
C ASN A 449 7.49 1.94 1.03
N ILE A 450 6.16 1.82 0.89
CA ILE A 450 5.38 0.70 1.42
C ILE A 450 4.83 -0.08 0.23
N LYS A 451 5.04 -1.40 0.20
CA LYS A 451 4.42 -2.31 -0.76
C LYS A 451 3.46 -3.27 -0.06
N GLY A 452 2.41 -3.66 -0.77
CA GLY A 452 1.58 -4.81 -0.42
C GLY A 452 2.02 -6.02 -1.23
N LEU A 453 2.07 -7.19 -0.58
CA LEU A 453 2.28 -8.48 -1.25
C LEU A 453 0.92 -9.18 -1.47
N GLU A 454 0.89 -10.11 -2.42
CA GLU A 454 -0.34 -10.79 -2.84
C GLU A 454 -0.79 -11.87 -1.84
N LEU A 455 -2.10 -12.10 -1.73
CA LEU A 455 -2.68 -13.13 -0.85
C LEU A 455 -2.88 -14.49 -1.55
N GLN A 456 -2.82 -14.54 -2.88
CA GLN A 456 -3.04 -15.76 -3.67
C GLN A 456 -1.75 -16.58 -3.75
N GLU A 457 -1.27 -16.98 -2.58
CA GLU A 457 0.01 -17.67 -2.39
C GLU A 457 0.05 -19.05 -3.05
N THR A 458 1.09 -19.31 -3.84
CA THR A 458 1.48 -20.69 -4.14
C THR A 458 1.97 -21.38 -2.86
N THR A 459 1.91 -22.71 -2.79
CA THR A 459 2.28 -23.47 -1.58
C THR A 459 3.68 -23.13 -1.03
N CYS A 460 4.60 -22.66 -1.88
CA CYS A 460 5.93 -22.22 -1.47
C CYS A 460 5.96 -20.84 -0.79
N HIS A 461 5.00 -19.95 -1.06
CA HIS A 461 4.86 -18.68 -0.34
C HIS A 461 4.31 -18.93 1.07
N THR A 462 3.26 -19.74 1.21
CA THR A 462 2.67 -20.05 2.53
C THR A 462 3.64 -20.78 3.47
N ILE A 463 4.59 -21.54 2.94
CA ILE A 463 5.69 -22.15 3.72
C ILE A 463 6.69 -21.10 4.24
N GLU A 464 6.89 -19.99 3.53
CA GLU A 464 7.70 -18.85 3.97
C GLU A 464 6.89 -17.91 4.89
N ALA A 465 5.63 -17.60 4.58
CA ALA A 465 4.75 -16.79 5.43
C ALA A 465 4.52 -17.44 6.80
N ARG A 466 4.25 -18.76 6.85
CA ARG A 466 4.23 -19.51 8.13
C ARG A 466 5.54 -19.38 8.90
N ARG A 467 6.69 -19.33 8.22
CA ARG A 467 7.98 -19.14 8.88
C ARG A 467 8.19 -17.71 9.41
N VAL A 468 7.51 -16.72 8.83
CA VAL A 468 7.40 -15.37 9.40
C VAL A 468 6.55 -15.39 10.67
N ASP A 469 5.43 -16.11 10.64
CA ASP A 469 4.52 -16.24 11.78
C ASP A 469 5.20 -16.91 12.97
N GLU A 470 5.83 -18.08 12.77
CA GLU A 470 6.67 -18.76 13.79
C GLU A 470 7.72 -17.81 14.43
N VAL A 471 8.27 -16.88 13.65
CA VAL A 471 9.29 -15.91 14.10
C VAL A 471 8.71 -14.77 14.93
N PHE A 472 7.45 -14.41 14.70
CA PHE A 472 6.76 -13.39 15.47
C PHE A 472 6.05 -13.97 16.70
N GLU A 473 5.43 -15.15 16.60
CA GLU A 473 4.87 -15.91 17.74
C GLU A 473 5.93 -16.07 18.85
N GLY A 474 7.12 -16.58 18.51
CA GLY A 474 8.24 -16.75 19.43
C GLY A 474 8.78 -15.45 20.07
N ALA A 475 8.44 -14.29 19.51
CA ALA A 475 8.84 -12.98 19.99
C ALA A 475 7.74 -12.22 20.76
N PHE A 476 6.47 -12.51 20.50
CA PHE A 476 5.32 -11.70 20.95
C PHE A 476 4.25 -12.49 21.75
N GLU A 477 4.27 -13.83 21.70
CA GLU A 477 3.15 -14.70 22.16
C GLU A 477 3.59 -15.80 23.14
N GLN A 478 4.59 -15.52 23.99
CA GLN A 478 5.05 -16.48 25.01
C GLN A 478 4.24 -16.41 26.31
N GLU A 479 3.77 -17.58 26.77
CA GLU A 479 3.04 -17.77 28.03
C GLU A 479 3.74 -17.17 29.27
N GLU A 480 2.94 -16.75 30.25
CA GLU A 480 3.36 -16.03 31.47
C GLU A 480 4.49 -16.73 32.25
N TYR A 481 4.52 -18.07 32.22
CA TYR A 481 5.46 -18.92 32.96
C TYR A 481 6.88 -18.98 32.38
N THR A 482 7.15 -18.28 31.26
CA THR A 482 8.48 -18.23 30.66
C THR A 482 9.51 -17.45 31.50
N LYS A 483 10.72 -18.02 31.58
CA LYS A 483 11.84 -17.51 32.41
C LYS A 483 12.22 -16.07 32.04
N ILE A 484 12.68 -15.32 33.03
CA ILE A 484 13.31 -14.01 32.84
C ILE A 484 14.51 -14.18 31.88
N CYS A 485 14.56 -13.37 30.82
CA CYS A 485 15.54 -13.45 29.73
C CYS A 485 15.56 -14.79 28.97
N SER A 486 14.47 -15.12 28.27
CA SER A 486 14.48 -16.17 27.24
C SER A 486 15.47 -15.85 26.10
N PHE A 487 16.04 -16.91 25.50
CA PHE A 487 16.98 -16.81 24.39
C PHE A 487 16.23 -16.72 23.06
N ASN A 488 16.77 -15.97 22.10
CA ASN A 488 16.20 -15.88 20.75
C ASN A 488 16.53 -17.14 19.93
N GLU A 489 15.57 -18.07 19.86
CA GLU A 489 15.65 -19.30 19.05
C GLU A 489 15.83 -19.06 17.54
N HIS A 490 15.67 -17.81 17.10
CA HIS A 490 15.70 -17.38 15.70
C HIS A 490 16.77 -16.33 15.41
N PHE A 491 17.78 -16.21 16.28
CA PHE A 491 18.92 -15.29 16.13
C PHE A 491 19.69 -15.42 14.80
N GLY A 492 19.64 -16.59 14.14
CA GLY A 492 20.27 -16.84 12.84
C GLY A 492 19.38 -16.56 11.60
N ASN A 493 18.11 -16.20 11.79
CA ASN A 493 17.18 -15.93 10.70
C ASN A 493 17.44 -14.54 10.09
N ILE A 494 17.07 -14.36 8.82
CA ILE A 494 17.17 -13.05 8.13
C ILE A 494 16.16 -12.02 8.64
N LEU A 495 15.07 -12.45 9.27
CA LEU A 495 14.06 -11.60 9.93
C LEU A 495 14.35 -11.47 11.43
N THR A 496 14.51 -10.24 11.91
CA THR A 496 14.65 -9.89 13.33
C THR A 496 13.42 -9.12 13.82
N PRO A 497 12.58 -9.67 14.72
CA PRO A 497 11.42 -8.96 15.30
C PRO A 497 11.82 -7.63 15.97
N CYS A 498 11.05 -6.57 15.71
CA CYS A 498 11.38 -5.21 16.14
C CYS A 498 10.29 -4.55 16.98
N THR A 499 9.03 -4.57 16.54
CA THR A 499 7.93 -3.91 17.25
C THR A 499 6.56 -4.40 16.77
N VAL A 500 5.49 -3.96 17.43
CA VAL A 500 4.10 -4.23 17.03
C VAL A 500 3.35 -2.89 16.94
N LEU A 501 2.57 -2.71 15.88
CA LEU A 501 1.90 -1.46 15.54
C LEU A 501 0.37 -1.64 15.57
N PRO A 502 -0.38 -0.93 16.44
CA PRO A 502 -1.84 -0.86 16.32
C PRO A 502 -2.21 -0.01 15.10
N VAL A 503 -3.01 -0.56 14.19
CA VAL A 503 -3.47 0.13 12.97
C VAL A 503 -4.94 -0.23 12.69
N LYS A 504 -5.77 0.77 12.41
CA LYS A 504 -7.17 0.60 12.01
C LYS A 504 -7.25 0.09 10.55
N VAL A 505 -7.59 -1.18 10.38
CA VAL A 505 -7.62 -1.89 9.08
C VAL A 505 -8.77 -2.91 9.03
N TYR A 506 -9.10 -3.39 7.84
CA TYR A 506 -10.08 -4.45 7.68
C TYR A 506 -9.52 -5.81 8.10
N SER A 507 -10.25 -6.46 9.01
CA SER A 507 -10.14 -7.89 9.29
C SER A 507 -10.87 -8.69 8.21
N ASP A 508 -10.25 -9.73 7.66
CA ASP A 508 -10.85 -10.60 6.63
C ASP A 508 -11.39 -11.89 7.25
N ALA A 509 -12.67 -12.20 7.03
CA ALA A 509 -13.30 -13.44 7.52
C ALA A 509 -14.06 -14.13 6.37
N LYS A 510 -13.68 -15.37 6.06
CA LYS A 510 -14.27 -16.19 5.00
C LYS A 510 -15.11 -17.31 5.63
N ASN A 511 -16.42 -17.11 5.66
CA ASN A 511 -17.38 -18.08 6.22
C ASN A 511 -17.85 -19.04 5.12
N VAL A 512 -17.94 -20.34 5.44
CA VAL A 512 -18.63 -21.31 4.56
C VAL A 512 -20.14 -21.17 4.78
N LEU A 513 -20.89 -20.96 3.70
CA LEU A 513 -22.35 -20.78 3.72
C LEU A 513 -23.09 -22.01 3.20
N SER A 514 -22.37 -23.08 2.85
CA SER A 514 -22.95 -24.40 2.55
C SER A 514 -23.80 -24.89 3.73
N GLY A 515 -25.02 -25.34 3.46
CA GLY A 515 -26.02 -25.69 4.48
C GLY A 515 -26.80 -24.50 5.05
N ILE A 516 -26.32 -23.25 4.91
CA ILE A 516 -27.12 -22.04 5.19
C ILE A 516 -27.92 -21.67 3.94
N ILE A 517 -27.26 -21.55 2.79
CA ILE A 517 -27.91 -21.21 1.51
C ILE A 517 -28.64 -22.43 0.92
N ASP A 518 -28.16 -23.66 1.21
CA ASP A 518 -28.78 -24.89 0.69
C ASP A 518 -29.98 -25.38 1.52
N SER A 519 -30.24 -24.79 2.69
CA SER A 519 -31.34 -25.20 3.59
C SER A 519 -32.71 -24.85 3.01
N HIS A 520 -33.55 -25.88 2.82
CA HIS A 520 -34.91 -25.71 2.32
C HIS A 520 -35.81 -24.83 3.19
N ASP A 521 -35.53 -24.67 4.48
CA ASP A 521 -36.33 -23.81 5.35
C ASP A 521 -35.88 -22.35 5.27
N ASN A 522 -34.56 -22.10 5.25
CA ASN A 522 -33.98 -20.78 5.00
C ASN A 522 -34.43 -20.24 3.61
N LEU A 523 -34.45 -21.12 2.60
CA LEU A 523 -34.90 -20.79 1.23
C LEU A 523 -36.41 -20.50 1.10
N LYS A 524 -37.23 -20.87 2.10
CA LYS A 524 -38.63 -20.42 2.22
C LYS A 524 -38.67 -19.05 2.87
N GLU A 525 -38.05 -18.90 4.04
CA GLU A 525 -38.07 -17.65 4.83
C GLU A 525 -37.48 -16.47 4.05
N PHE A 526 -36.43 -16.70 3.26
CA PHE A 526 -35.83 -15.73 2.34
C PHE A 526 -36.84 -15.07 1.40
N LYS A 527 -37.92 -15.75 0.99
CA LYS A 527 -38.96 -15.16 0.14
C LYS A 527 -39.83 -14.16 0.89
N ASP A 528 -40.28 -14.55 2.08
CA ASP A 528 -41.14 -13.73 2.92
C ASP A 528 -40.37 -12.50 3.44
N ASP A 529 -39.09 -12.68 3.74
CA ASP A 529 -38.18 -11.58 4.05
C ASP A 529 -37.90 -10.67 2.84
N LEU A 530 -37.71 -11.20 1.63
CA LEU A 530 -37.47 -10.36 0.44
C LEU A 530 -38.62 -9.35 0.23
N LEU A 531 -39.87 -9.75 0.47
CA LEU A 531 -41.01 -8.84 0.40
C LEU A 531 -40.93 -7.72 1.46
N LYS A 532 -40.56 -8.06 2.71
CA LYS A 532 -40.35 -7.06 3.78
C LYS A 532 -39.22 -6.10 3.44
N VAL A 533 -38.09 -6.61 2.97
CA VAL A 533 -36.90 -5.83 2.64
C VAL A 533 -37.13 -4.95 1.40
N LEU A 534 -37.84 -5.43 0.38
CA LEU A 534 -38.27 -4.61 -0.78
C LEU A 534 -39.17 -3.44 -0.35
N VAL A 535 -40.18 -3.70 0.50
CA VAL A 535 -41.05 -2.66 1.07
C VAL A 535 -40.24 -1.60 1.80
N TRP A 536 -39.38 -2.01 2.73
CA TRP A 536 -38.53 -1.10 3.50
C TRP A 536 -37.59 -0.29 2.59
N THR A 537 -36.90 -0.95 1.66
CA THR A 537 -35.92 -0.31 0.75
C THR A 537 -36.58 0.76 -0.14
N LEU A 538 -37.77 0.47 -0.68
CA LEU A 538 -38.48 1.43 -1.54
C LEU A 538 -39.05 2.61 -0.76
N ILE A 539 -39.58 2.39 0.45
CA ILE A 539 -40.07 3.46 1.32
C ILE A 539 -38.91 4.38 1.74
N GLN A 540 -37.76 3.82 2.13
CA GLN A 540 -36.56 4.58 2.51
C GLN A 540 -35.93 5.35 1.33
N TYR A 541 -36.00 4.82 0.10
CA TYR A 541 -35.64 5.61 -1.09
C TYR A 541 -36.59 6.80 -1.28
N CYS A 542 -37.91 6.58 -1.19
CA CYS A 542 -38.89 7.64 -1.40
C CYS A 542 -38.82 8.73 -0.32
N SER A 543 -38.58 8.36 0.94
CA SER A 543 -38.46 9.29 2.06
C SER A 543 -37.20 10.17 1.99
N LYS A 544 -36.09 9.62 1.49
CA LYS A 544 -34.79 10.32 1.33
C LYS A 544 -34.65 11.07 -0.01
N ARG A 545 -35.61 10.95 -0.95
CA ARG A 545 -35.51 11.50 -2.32
C ARG A 545 -35.59 13.04 -2.33
N PRO A 546 -34.55 13.77 -2.80
CA PRO A 546 -34.63 15.22 -2.96
C PRO A 546 -35.61 15.59 -4.08
N LYS A 547 -36.47 16.60 -3.84
CA LYS A 547 -37.49 17.03 -4.81
C LYS A 547 -36.86 17.79 -5.99
N MET A 548 -36.70 17.12 -7.12
CA MET A 548 -36.60 17.80 -8.40
C MET A 548 -37.96 18.46 -8.71
N GLN A 549 -37.97 19.72 -9.16
CA GLN A 549 -39.19 20.49 -9.33
C GLN A 549 -39.95 20.07 -10.60
N GLU A 550 -40.87 19.11 -10.47
CA GLU A 550 -41.95 18.93 -11.44
C GLU A 550 -42.82 20.21 -11.44
N ASN A 551 -42.71 21.00 -12.52
CA ASN A 551 -43.46 22.24 -12.69
C ASN A 551 -44.94 21.94 -12.98
N ILE A 552 -45.76 21.79 -11.93
CA ILE A 552 -47.22 21.73 -12.07
C ILE A 552 -47.73 23.11 -12.56
N PRO A 553 -48.31 23.22 -13.77
CA PRO A 553 -48.86 24.47 -14.25
C PRO A 553 -50.16 24.78 -13.48
N LYS A 554 -50.18 25.88 -12.71
CA LYS A 554 -51.38 26.34 -12.04
C LYS A 554 -52.36 26.94 -13.05
N THR A 555 -53.50 26.28 -13.24
CA THR A 555 -54.60 26.78 -14.07
C THR A 555 -55.31 27.96 -13.40
N GLU A 556 -55.05 29.18 -13.88
CA GLU A 556 -55.98 30.30 -13.73
C GLU A 556 -56.51 30.76 -15.10
N SER A 557 -57.74 31.26 -15.11
CA SER A 557 -58.51 31.43 -16.34
C SER A 557 -58.42 32.84 -16.93
N LYS A 558 -58.23 32.93 -18.26
CA LYS A 558 -59.00 33.82 -19.15
C LYS A 558 -58.71 33.59 -20.65
N LYS A 559 -59.81 33.30 -21.37
CA LYS A 559 -60.22 33.75 -22.72
C LYS A 559 -59.22 33.85 -23.90
N GLU A 560 -59.80 33.45 -25.03
CA GLU A 560 -59.55 33.89 -26.42
C GLU A 560 -58.47 33.17 -27.25
N THR A 561 -58.91 32.77 -28.44
CA THR A 561 -58.26 32.02 -29.54
C THR A 561 -57.78 33.01 -30.63
N PRO A 562 -56.78 32.71 -31.50
CA PRO A 562 -56.97 31.72 -32.58
C PRO A 562 -55.72 30.99 -33.15
N LEU A 563 -56.05 30.00 -34.00
CA LEU A 563 -55.33 29.34 -35.12
C LEU A 563 -53.78 29.26 -35.17
N ILE A 564 -53.32 28.04 -35.50
CA ILE A 564 -51.99 27.73 -36.03
C ILE A 564 -51.96 27.95 -37.55
N THR A 565 -50.84 28.43 -38.10
CA THR A 565 -50.48 28.24 -39.52
C THR A 565 -48.98 27.89 -39.64
N LEU A 566 -48.63 26.93 -40.51
CA LEU A 566 -47.26 26.45 -40.73
C LEU A 566 -46.51 27.25 -41.81
N PRO A 567 -45.18 27.32 -41.71
CA PRO A 567 -44.30 26.90 -42.81
C PRO A 567 -43.10 26.06 -42.31
N ALA A 568 -42.28 25.39 -43.15
CA ALA A 568 -42.46 24.74 -44.45
C ALA A 568 -41.17 23.91 -44.71
N LEU A 569 -41.24 22.87 -45.55
CA LEU A 569 -40.13 21.95 -45.88
C LEU A 569 -39.03 22.60 -46.76
N ASN A 570 -37.78 22.07 -46.70
CA ASN A 570 -36.81 21.88 -47.82
C ASN A 570 -35.48 21.29 -47.25
N SER A 571 -35.13 20.02 -47.49
CA SER A 571 -34.46 19.42 -48.69
C SER A 571 -32.93 19.65 -48.72
N GLU A 572 -32.10 18.68 -48.31
CA GLU A 572 -31.42 17.63 -49.15
C GLU A 572 -30.06 18.09 -49.76
N PRO A 573 -29.15 17.21 -50.28
CA PRO A 573 -29.32 15.81 -50.70
C PRO A 573 -28.25 14.76 -50.27
N HIS A 574 -28.53 13.51 -50.66
CA HIS A 574 -27.72 12.26 -50.70
C HIS A 574 -26.78 12.18 -51.95
N PRO A 575 -26.18 11.03 -52.41
CA PRO A 575 -26.18 9.60 -51.97
C PRO A 575 -24.75 9.15 -51.53
N LYS A 576 -24.17 7.93 -51.60
CA LYS A 576 -24.33 6.58 -52.26
C LYS A 576 -23.82 5.48 -51.29
N SER A 577 -24.30 4.22 -51.23
CA SER A 577 -24.47 3.06 -52.16
C SER A 577 -23.18 2.25 -52.45
N LEU A 578 -23.11 0.90 -52.46
CA LEU A 578 -23.96 -0.23 -51.98
C LEU A 578 -23.25 -1.55 -52.38
N GLU A 579 -22.96 -2.53 -51.49
CA GLU A 579 -22.62 -3.93 -51.86
C GLU A 579 -22.55 -4.92 -50.67
N GLU A 580 -22.90 -6.19 -50.92
CA GLU A 580 -22.92 -7.41 -50.06
C GLU A 580 -23.05 -8.64 -51.03
N PRO A 581 -22.81 -9.92 -50.67
CA PRO A 581 -22.52 -10.53 -49.35
C PRO A 581 -21.33 -11.55 -49.39
N ASP A 582 -21.41 -12.62 -48.58
CA ASP A 582 -20.58 -13.85 -48.51
C ASP A 582 -19.17 -13.73 -47.87
N SER A 583 -18.67 -14.66 -47.04
CA SER A 583 -19.26 -15.88 -46.46
C SER A 583 -18.73 -16.18 -45.03
N SER A 584 -19.30 -17.18 -44.36
CA SER A 584 -19.14 -17.43 -42.91
C SER A 584 -17.93 -18.29 -42.50
N SER A 585 -17.25 -17.90 -41.42
CA SER A 585 -16.59 -18.81 -40.48
C SER A 585 -16.62 -18.22 -39.06
N SER A 586 -17.11 -18.98 -38.08
CA SER A 586 -17.29 -18.53 -36.69
C SER A 586 -16.15 -18.98 -35.79
N GLU A 587 -15.49 -18.05 -35.10
CA GLU A 587 -14.62 -18.35 -33.96
C GLU A 587 -15.19 -17.67 -32.70
N THR A 588 -15.31 -18.45 -31.62
CA THR A 588 -15.79 -18.01 -30.31
C THR A 588 -14.77 -18.34 -29.23
N PHE A 589 -14.20 -17.30 -28.64
CA PHE A 589 -13.51 -17.31 -27.34
C PHE A 589 -14.31 -16.33 -26.44
N ASN A 590 -14.90 -16.70 -25.30
CA ASN A 590 -14.56 -17.72 -24.29
C ASN A 590 -13.21 -17.42 -23.60
N ASP A 591 -13.31 -16.97 -22.34
CA ASP A 591 -12.21 -16.71 -21.41
C ASP A 591 -12.73 -17.03 -19.98
N TRP A 592 -11.83 -17.36 -19.05
CA TRP A 592 -12.10 -17.69 -17.63
C TRP A 592 -12.93 -18.97 -17.32
N SER A 593 -12.40 -20.15 -17.65
CA SER A 593 -12.52 -21.33 -16.74
C SER A 593 -11.49 -22.43 -17.02
N ASP A 594 -10.63 -22.66 -16.02
CA ASP A 594 -9.91 -23.88 -15.62
C ASP A 594 -9.01 -24.64 -16.61
N ASP A 595 -7.79 -24.89 -16.14
CA ASP A 595 -6.81 -25.82 -16.71
C ASP A 595 -6.95 -27.23 -16.10
N GLY A 596 -6.58 -28.28 -16.84
CA GLY A 596 -6.20 -29.58 -16.27
C GLY A 596 -7.30 -30.52 -15.71
N ASN A 597 -8.09 -31.17 -16.58
CA ASN A 597 -8.74 -32.46 -16.27
C ASN A 597 -8.51 -33.50 -17.39
N ILE A 598 -7.56 -34.41 -17.18
CA ILE A 598 -7.34 -35.61 -18.02
C ILE A 598 -7.03 -36.81 -17.11
N PHE A 599 -8.00 -37.73 -17.02
CA PHE A 599 -7.95 -39.19 -16.78
C PHE A 599 -9.45 -39.60 -16.65
N ASP A 600 -10.06 -40.34 -17.57
CA ASP A 600 -9.85 -41.79 -17.77
C ASP A 600 -10.28 -42.30 -19.17
N ASP A 601 -9.68 -43.43 -19.54
CA ASP A 601 -10.03 -44.46 -20.53
C ASP A 601 -10.13 -44.20 -22.07
N GLU A 602 -9.61 -45.20 -22.78
CA GLU A 602 -9.36 -45.34 -24.22
C GLU A 602 -10.51 -46.11 -24.95
N PRO A 603 -10.53 -46.37 -26.29
CA PRO A 603 -9.37 -46.58 -27.17
C PRO A 603 -9.38 -46.00 -28.61
N ALA A 604 -8.15 -45.69 -29.07
CA ALA A 604 -7.60 -45.85 -30.41
C ALA A 604 -8.40 -45.48 -31.69
N ILE A 605 -7.80 -44.59 -32.52
CA ILE A 605 -7.54 -44.83 -33.96
C ILE A 605 -6.50 -43.84 -34.54
N THR A 606 -5.51 -44.39 -35.27
CA THR A 606 -4.51 -43.81 -36.22
C THR A 606 -3.92 -42.39 -36.07
N LYS A 607 -2.60 -42.31 -36.33
CA LYS A 607 -1.77 -41.09 -36.38
C LYS A 607 -2.12 -40.13 -37.53
N GLY A 608 -1.96 -38.83 -37.29
CA GLY A 608 -1.81 -37.75 -38.27
C GLY A 608 -0.67 -36.80 -37.86
N GLU A 609 -0.15 -36.00 -38.79
CA GLU A 609 1.08 -35.21 -38.60
C GLU A 609 0.85 -33.83 -37.99
N LYS A 610 1.86 -33.28 -37.30
CA LYS A 610 1.85 -31.90 -36.76
C LYS A 610 2.53 -30.94 -37.74
N ASP A 611 1.75 -30.06 -38.36
CA ASP A 611 2.29 -29.00 -39.20
C ASP A 611 2.93 -27.86 -38.37
N GLN A 612 3.99 -27.25 -38.91
CA GLN A 612 4.70 -26.15 -38.26
C GLN A 612 4.36 -24.80 -38.91
N PHE A 613 3.72 -23.89 -38.17
CA PHE A 613 3.67 -22.48 -38.57
C PHE A 613 4.74 -21.65 -37.87
N ARG A 614 5.65 -21.10 -38.68
CA ARG A 614 6.75 -20.24 -38.27
C ARG A 614 6.28 -18.80 -38.19
N PHE A 615 6.55 -18.11 -37.09
CA PHE A 615 6.67 -16.65 -37.12
C PHE A 615 8.04 -16.23 -37.64
N VAL A 616 8.08 -15.24 -38.52
CA VAL A 616 9.31 -14.62 -39.03
C VAL A 616 9.60 -13.38 -38.18
N PRO A 617 10.81 -13.23 -37.60
CA PRO A 617 11.11 -12.09 -36.76
C PRO A 617 11.27 -10.81 -37.60
N GLY A 618 10.51 -9.76 -37.26
CA GLY A 618 10.74 -8.42 -37.76
C GLY A 618 12.06 -7.86 -37.20
N THR A 619 12.98 -7.47 -38.08
CA THR A 619 14.33 -7.02 -37.68
C THR A 619 14.32 -5.62 -37.07
N ASN A 620 14.46 -5.53 -35.75
CA ASN A 620 15.09 -4.40 -35.04
C ASN A 620 15.45 -4.82 -33.60
N LEU A 621 16.73 -5.07 -33.33
CA LEU A 621 17.23 -5.39 -31.99
C LEU A 621 17.50 -4.10 -31.19
N PRO A 622 16.88 -3.89 -30.01
CA PRO A 622 17.24 -2.80 -29.12
C PRO A 622 18.61 -3.05 -28.45
N ILE A 623 19.35 -1.97 -28.20
CA ILE A 623 20.68 -2.03 -27.56
C ILE A 623 20.52 -2.20 -26.03
N PRO A 624 21.32 -3.06 -25.36
CA PRO A 624 21.23 -3.25 -23.91
C PRO A 624 21.38 -1.95 -23.13
N GLY A 625 20.39 -1.62 -22.30
CA GLY A 625 20.41 -0.49 -21.36
C GLY A 625 19.40 0.62 -21.62
N SER A 626 18.80 0.71 -22.83
CA SER A 626 17.72 1.68 -23.07
C SER A 626 16.38 1.16 -22.52
N VAL A 627 15.85 1.84 -21.51
CA VAL A 627 14.43 1.74 -21.13
C VAL A 627 13.78 3.06 -21.51
N ASP A 628 13.17 3.10 -22.69
CA ASP A 628 12.33 4.23 -23.09
C ASP A 628 11.11 4.29 -22.17
N SER A 629 11.08 5.32 -21.31
CA SER A 629 9.94 5.57 -20.46
C SER A 629 8.78 6.10 -21.30
N GLN A 630 7.79 5.23 -21.55
CA GLN A 630 6.48 5.66 -22.02
C GLN A 630 5.98 6.77 -21.08
N ARG A 631 5.85 7.97 -21.61
CA ARG A 631 5.36 9.12 -20.86
C ARG A 631 3.89 8.88 -20.56
N VAL A 632 3.53 8.92 -19.28
CA VAL A 632 2.15 9.25 -18.89
C VAL A 632 1.87 10.64 -19.43
N GLY A 633 1.02 10.73 -20.45
CA GLY A 633 0.50 11.99 -20.97
C GLY A 633 -0.71 12.44 -20.15
N ASP A 634 -0.86 13.74 -19.97
CA ASP A 634 -1.97 14.34 -19.23
C ASP A 634 -3.34 14.12 -19.91
N HIS A 635 -4.41 14.34 -19.15
CA HIS A 635 -5.80 14.14 -19.54
C HIS A 635 -6.19 14.81 -20.89
N PRO A 636 -7.01 14.13 -21.71
CA PRO A 636 -8.15 14.74 -22.37
C PRO A 636 -9.40 14.65 -21.48
N SER A 637 -10.22 15.69 -21.48
CA SER A 637 -11.48 15.73 -20.72
C SER A 637 -12.64 15.09 -21.50
N GLY A 638 -13.36 14.17 -20.86
CA GLY A 638 -14.80 13.99 -21.06
C GLY A 638 -15.30 13.40 -22.38
N THR A 639 -15.22 12.08 -22.52
CA THR A 639 -16.27 11.27 -23.18
C THR A 639 -16.36 9.92 -22.47
N VAL A 640 -17.58 9.44 -22.21
CA VAL A 640 -17.82 8.08 -21.71
C VAL A 640 -17.74 7.11 -22.89
N PRO A 641 -16.95 6.02 -22.83
CA PRO A 641 -17.06 4.93 -23.79
C PRO A 641 -18.32 4.12 -23.49
N GLU A 642 -19.17 3.91 -24.50
CA GLU A 642 -20.35 3.04 -24.37
C GLU A 642 -19.91 1.57 -24.31
N ASN A 643 -20.52 0.79 -23.41
CA ASN A 643 -20.25 -0.64 -23.25
C ASN A 643 -20.94 -1.44 -24.39
N ASP A 644 -20.35 -1.44 -25.58
CA ASP A 644 -20.86 -2.17 -26.76
C ASP A 644 -20.56 -3.69 -26.66
N LEU A 645 -21.12 -4.34 -25.62
CA LEU A 645 -20.85 -5.74 -25.27
C LEU A 645 -22.11 -6.54 -24.85
N PHE A 646 -23.30 -6.15 -25.34
CA PHE A 646 -24.55 -6.90 -25.17
C PHE A 646 -25.26 -7.19 -26.51
N LYS A 647 -24.56 -7.83 -27.44
CA LYS A 647 -25.13 -8.29 -28.72
C LYS A 647 -25.76 -9.69 -28.56
N ILE A 648 -27.02 -9.72 -28.13
CA ILE A 648 -27.78 -10.97 -27.99
C ILE A 648 -27.91 -11.68 -29.34
N ILE A 649 -27.50 -12.95 -29.40
CA ILE A 649 -27.68 -13.81 -30.58
C ILE A 649 -29.16 -14.21 -30.66
N MET A 650 -29.93 -13.49 -31.49
CA MET A 650 -31.32 -13.82 -31.79
C MET A 650 -31.41 -15.07 -32.67
N LEU A 651 -31.78 -16.22 -32.09
CA LEU A 651 -32.20 -17.40 -32.86
C LEU A 651 -33.57 -17.12 -33.50
N GLY A 652 -33.69 -17.31 -34.81
CA GLY A 652 -34.85 -16.86 -35.57
C GLY A 652 -36.16 -17.61 -35.27
N TYR A 653 -37.22 -16.85 -34.99
CA TYR A 653 -38.62 -17.27 -34.98
C TYR A 653 -39.49 -16.22 -35.73
N PRO A 654 -40.70 -16.57 -36.20
CA PRO A 654 -41.31 -15.90 -37.36
C PRO A 654 -41.77 -14.47 -37.11
N ALA A 655 -41.89 -13.71 -38.21
CA ALA A 655 -42.23 -12.29 -38.21
C ALA A 655 -43.57 -12.00 -37.49
N VAL A 656 -43.51 -11.16 -36.45
CA VAL A 656 -44.68 -10.55 -35.82
C VAL A 656 -44.99 -9.24 -36.53
N ASP A 657 -46.21 -9.11 -37.03
CA ASP A 657 -46.66 -7.94 -37.79
C ASP A 657 -46.69 -6.68 -36.90
N LYS A 658 -45.95 -5.63 -37.30
CA LYS A 658 -45.85 -4.35 -36.56
C LYS A 658 -47.02 -3.43 -36.89
N GLY A 659 -48.21 -3.83 -36.49
CA GLY A 659 -49.40 -2.98 -36.48
C GLY A 659 -49.17 -1.72 -35.64
N LYS A 660 -49.08 -0.55 -36.30
CA LYS A 660 -48.88 0.75 -35.63
C LYS A 660 -50.13 1.18 -34.85
N GLN A 661 -50.25 0.79 -33.59
CA GLN A 661 -51.09 1.49 -32.61
C GLN A 661 -50.24 2.44 -31.77
N GLY A 662 -50.28 3.73 -32.14
CA GLY A 662 -49.76 4.81 -31.31
C GLY A 662 -50.70 5.07 -30.13
N ASN A 663 -50.63 4.23 -29.09
CA ASN A 663 -51.36 4.45 -27.84
C ASN A 663 -50.68 5.59 -27.06
N THR A 664 -51.13 6.82 -27.29
CA THR A 664 -50.81 7.96 -26.42
C THR A 664 -51.30 7.67 -25.01
N THR A 665 -50.41 7.28 -24.11
CA THR A 665 -50.72 6.93 -22.73
C THR A 665 -51.17 8.15 -21.95
N TYR A 666 -52.49 8.35 -21.88
CA TYR A 666 -53.11 9.27 -20.93
C TYR A 666 -52.72 8.86 -19.51
N ILE A 667 -51.92 9.70 -18.86
CA ILE A 667 -51.58 9.53 -17.44
C ILE A 667 -52.85 9.84 -16.63
N PRO A 668 -53.40 8.88 -15.85
CA PRO A 668 -54.49 9.19 -14.93
C PRO A 668 -53.93 10.03 -13.78
N LEU A 669 -54.61 11.13 -13.44
CA LEU A 669 -54.34 11.87 -12.21
C LEU A 669 -54.60 10.94 -11.01
N ILE A 670 -53.54 10.63 -10.26
CA ILE A 670 -53.62 9.80 -9.06
C ILE A 670 -54.08 10.69 -7.89
N GLU A 671 -55.38 10.66 -7.63
CA GLU A 671 -55.95 11.25 -6.43
C GLU A 671 -55.71 10.31 -5.23
N PHE A 672 -54.81 10.72 -4.34
CA PHE A 672 -54.49 10.02 -3.09
C PHE A 672 -55.58 10.24 -2.03
N SER A 673 -55.76 9.27 -1.13
CA SER A 673 -56.72 9.37 -0.01
C SER A 673 -56.27 10.39 1.03
N CYS A 674 -54.96 10.54 1.25
CA CYS A 674 -54.38 11.61 2.06
C CYS A 674 -53.55 12.57 1.20
N SER A 675 -53.71 13.88 1.42
CA SER A 675 -52.98 14.93 0.70
C SER A 675 -51.47 14.90 0.90
N HIS A 676 -50.97 14.21 1.92
CA HIS A 676 -49.55 14.05 2.20
C HIS A 676 -48.94 12.77 1.58
N SER A 677 -49.73 11.82 1.06
CA SER A 677 -49.24 10.58 0.45
C SER A 677 -48.33 10.80 -0.77
N HIS A 678 -48.47 11.94 -1.45
CA HIS A 678 -47.58 12.36 -2.54
C HIS A 678 -46.10 12.52 -2.12
N LEU A 679 -45.81 12.55 -0.81
CA LEU A 679 -44.43 12.61 -0.29
C LEU A 679 -43.72 11.24 -0.32
N LEU A 680 -44.47 10.14 -0.39
CA LEU A 680 -43.94 8.78 -0.48
C LEU A 680 -44.35 8.09 -1.80
N SER A 681 -44.84 8.83 -2.79
CA SER A 681 -45.23 8.30 -4.09
C SER A 681 -44.02 7.89 -4.94
N LEU A 682 -44.07 6.69 -5.49
CA LEU A 682 -43.03 6.13 -6.36
C LEU A 682 -42.94 6.92 -7.70
N PRO A 683 -41.76 7.03 -8.32
CA PRO A 683 -41.57 7.72 -9.60
C PRO A 683 -42.54 7.31 -10.71
N GLN A 684 -43.04 8.28 -11.48
CA GLN A 684 -44.10 8.05 -12.47
C GLN A 684 -43.69 7.02 -13.55
N GLU A 685 -42.42 7.06 -13.96
CA GLU A 685 -41.78 6.10 -14.88
C GLU A 685 -41.91 4.64 -14.42
N TRP A 686 -41.94 4.40 -13.11
CA TRP A 686 -42.04 3.05 -12.54
C TRP A 686 -43.48 2.51 -12.63
N MET A 687 -44.49 3.35 -12.90
CA MET A 687 -45.91 2.98 -12.85
C MET A 687 -46.45 2.28 -14.10
N SER A 688 -45.68 2.22 -15.20
CA SER A 688 -46.05 1.41 -16.38
C SER A 688 -46.19 -0.08 -15.98
N SER A 689 -47.25 -0.76 -16.42
CA SER A 689 -47.59 -2.11 -15.94
C SER A 689 -47.20 -3.22 -16.92
N CYS A 690 -46.38 -4.17 -16.49
CA CYS A 690 -45.95 -5.33 -17.29
C CYS A 690 -46.58 -6.68 -16.88
N LEU A 691 -47.35 -6.72 -15.77
CA LEU A 691 -47.95 -7.94 -15.21
C LEU A 691 -49.49 -8.00 -15.42
N PRO A 692 -50.06 -9.19 -15.72
CA PRO A 692 -51.51 -9.37 -15.79
C PRO A 692 -52.22 -9.09 -14.46
N SER A 693 -53.37 -8.41 -14.53
CA SER A 693 -54.17 -8.01 -13.36
C SER A 693 -54.75 -9.17 -12.56
N SER A 694 -54.81 -10.38 -13.12
CA SER A 694 -55.14 -11.62 -12.41
C SER A 694 -54.07 -12.00 -11.40
N LYS A 695 -52.80 -12.13 -11.84
CA LYS A 695 -51.64 -12.41 -11.00
C LYS A 695 -51.53 -11.39 -9.86
N VAL A 696 -51.66 -10.09 -10.17
CA VAL A 696 -51.57 -9.02 -9.15
C VAL A 696 -52.61 -9.17 -8.02
N LYS A 697 -53.83 -9.65 -8.31
CA LYS A 697 -54.87 -9.90 -7.28
C LYS A 697 -54.63 -11.16 -6.45
N GLU A 698 -54.14 -12.22 -7.06
CA GLU A 698 -53.72 -13.44 -6.35
C GLU A 698 -52.59 -13.11 -5.36
N MET A 699 -51.63 -12.31 -5.82
CA MET A 699 -50.39 -12.00 -5.10
C MET A 699 -50.52 -10.88 -4.07
N SER A 700 -51.56 -10.03 -4.13
CA SER A 700 -51.86 -9.07 -3.05
C SER A 700 -52.17 -9.72 -1.70
N SER A 701 -52.45 -11.03 -1.66
CA SER A 701 -52.64 -11.80 -0.43
C SER A 701 -51.33 -12.15 0.31
N VAL A 702 -50.17 -12.03 -0.36
CA VAL A 702 -48.84 -12.36 0.18
C VAL A 702 -48.08 -11.10 0.63
N PHE A 703 -48.61 -9.91 0.36
CA PHE A 703 -47.98 -8.65 0.71
C PHE A 703 -48.01 -8.40 2.23
N PRO A 704 -46.87 -8.07 2.88
CA PRO A 704 -46.80 -7.91 4.32
C PRO A 704 -47.37 -6.55 4.78
N GLU A 705 -48.70 -6.47 4.86
CA GLU A 705 -49.48 -5.29 5.26
C GLU A 705 -49.01 -4.65 6.56
N ASP A 706 -48.91 -5.44 7.62
CA ASP A 706 -48.59 -4.94 8.97
C ASP A 706 -47.17 -4.36 9.04
N TRP A 707 -46.25 -4.93 8.25
CA TRP A 707 -44.90 -4.41 8.07
C TRP A 707 -44.88 -3.10 7.28
N TYR A 708 -45.61 -3.00 6.17
CA TYR A 708 -45.77 -1.75 5.41
C TYR A 708 -46.29 -0.61 6.31
N GLN A 709 -47.31 -0.89 7.12
CA GLN A 709 -47.83 0.09 8.08
C GLN A 709 -46.85 0.39 9.22
N PHE A 710 -46.06 -0.59 9.68
CA PHE A 710 -45.02 -0.37 10.69
C PHE A 710 -43.89 0.53 10.17
N VAL A 711 -43.34 0.25 8.98
CA VAL A 711 -42.23 1.04 8.41
C VAL A 711 -42.64 2.50 8.20
N ILE A 712 -43.85 2.77 7.70
CA ILE A 712 -44.33 4.16 7.56
C ILE A 712 -44.38 4.89 8.92
N ARG A 713 -44.74 4.21 10.01
CA ARG A 713 -44.81 4.81 11.35
C ARG A 713 -43.43 5.15 11.95
N GLN A 714 -42.33 4.59 11.43
CA GLN A 714 -40.96 4.87 11.88
C GLN A 714 -40.28 6.03 11.11
N LEU A 715 -40.93 6.65 10.12
CA LEU A 715 -40.30 7.67 9.27
C LEU A 715 -40.12 9.03 9.96
N GLU A 716 -38.87 9.39 10.26
CA GLU A 716 -38.48 10.67 10.90
C GLU A 716 -38.69 11.93 10.02
N CYS A 717 -39.13 11.80 8.76
CA CYS A 717 -39.11 12.87 7.74
C CYS A 717 -39.99 14.12 7.99
N PHE A 718 -40.57 14.28 9.19
CA PHE A 718 -41.55 15.32 9.52
C PHE A 718 -41.10 16.26 10.66
N TYR A 719 -39.81 16.61 10.68
CA TYR A 719 -39.08 17.50 11.62
C TYR A 719 -39.68 18.88 12.00
N SER A 720 -40.92 19.21 11.62
CA SER A 720 -41.49 20.56 11.79
C SER A 720 -43.01 20.62 12.06
N LYS A 721 -43.68 19.52 12.46
CA LYS A 721 -45.12 19.55 12.80
C LYS A 721 -45.42 18.76 14.07
N GLU A 722 -46.13 19.40 15.02
CA GLU A 722 -46.56 18.82 16.30
C GLU A 722 -47.57 17.65 16.16
N ASN A 723 -48.06 17.37 14.95
CA ASN A 723 -48.99 16.30 14.61
C ASN A 723 -48.37 15.22 13.68
N ALA A 724 -47.05 15.02 13.72
CA ALA A 724 -46.37 14.08 12.80
C ALA A 724 -46.92 12.63 12.88
N SER A 725 -47.21 12.13 14.08
CA SER A 725 -47.70 10.76 14.29
C SER A 725 -49.07 10.48 13.68
N SER A 726 -50.02 11.41 13.78
CA SER A 726 -51.36 11.24 13.17
C SER A 726 -51.31 11.34 11.65
N LEU A 727 -50.45 12.19 11.08
CA LEU A 727 -50.22 12.27 9.64
C LEU A 727 -49.63 10.96 9.08
N LEU A 728 -48.68 10.33 9.78
CA LEU A 728 -48.18 9.00 9.40
C LEU A 728 -49.28 7.93 9.48
N GLU A 729 -50.19 8.02 10.45
CA GLU A 729 -51.31 7.08 10.59
C GLU A 729 -52.37 7.24 9.47
N GLU A 730 -52.56 8.44 8.93
CA GLU A 730 -53.37 8.68 7.73
C GLU A 730 -52.71 8.12 6.46
N ILE A 731 -51.41 8.41 6.25
CA ILE A 731 -50.66 7.94 5.07
C ILE A 731 -50.58 6.41 5.03
N ALA A 732 -50.35 5.76 6.18
CA ALA A 732 -50.32 4.29 6.29
C ALA A 732 -51.67 3.62 5.94
N LYS A 733 -52.79 4.35 6.00
CA LYS A 733 -54.14 3.87 5.65
C LYS A 733 -54.56 4.18 4.20
N ASP A 734 -53.73 4.90 3.44
CA ASP A 734 -54.05 5.28 2.07
C ASP A 734 -53.96 4.08 1.11
N LYS A 735 -55.14 3.61 0.66
CA LYS A 735 -55.27 2.47 -0.25
C LYS A 735 -54.58 2.72 -1.59
N VAL A 736 -54.64 3.95 -2.10
CA VAL A 736 -54.08 4.29 -3.42
C VAL A 736 -52.55 4.25 -3.38
N LEU A 737 -51.95 4.76 -2.30
CA LEU A 737 -50.51 4.65 -2.09
C LEU A 737 -50.09 3.18 -1.95
N LYS A 738 -50.80 2.40 -1.14
CA LYS A 738 -50.50 0.98 -0.95
C LYS A 738 -50.59 0.18 -2.26
N ASP A 739 -51.65 0.35 -3.05
CA ASP A 739 -51.84 -0.42 -4.29
C ASP A 739 -50.71 -0.18 -5.32
N LEU A 740 -50.02 0.97 -5.25
CA LEU A 740 -48.80 1.25 -6.02
C LEU A 740 -47.58 0.48 -5.46
N TYR A 741 -47.38 0.49 -4.14
CA TYR A 741 -46.31 -0.29 -3.49
C TYR A 741 -46.48 -1.79 -3.71
N VAL A 742 -47.69 -2.34 -3.54
CA VAL A 742 -48.02 -3.76 -3.83
C VAL A 742 -47.65 -4.09 -5.27
N ARG A 743 -48.06 -3.26 -6.24
CA ARG A 743 -47.77 -3.50 -7.67
C ARG A 743 -46.27 -3.51 -7.95
N ILE A 744 -45.51 -2.53 -7.46
CA ILE A 744 -44.08 -2.41 -7.77
C ILE A 744 -43.24 -3.45 -7.00
N VAL A 745 -43.53 -3.70 -5.71
CA VAL A 745 -42.86 -4.74 -4.91
C VAL A 745 -43.06 -6.12 -5.55
N MET A 746 -44.29 -6.50 -5.89
CA MET A 746 -44.54 -7.80 -6.53
C MET A 746 -43.90 -7.87 -7.93
N THR A 747 -43.89 -6.79 -8.71
CA THR A 747 -43.21 -6.79 -10.02
C THR A 747 -41.71 -7.05 -9.87
N CYS A 748 -41.05 -6.38 -8.92
CA CYS A 748 -39.62 -6.63 -8.63
C CYS A 748 -39.38 -8.06 -8.13
N TYR A 749 -40.24 -8.57 -7.24
CA TYR A 749 -40.16 -9.95 -6.73
C TYR A 749 -40.22 -11.00 -7.86
N PHE A 750 -41.13 -10.84 -8.84
CA PHE A 750 -41.19 -11.73 -10.00
C PHE A 750 -40.00 -11.56 -10.95
N SER A 751 -39.46 -10.35 -11.12
CA SER A 751 -38.22 -10.14 -11.88
C SER A 751 -37.00 -10.81 -11.24
N LEU A 752 -36.98 -10.95 -9.90
CA LEU A 752 -35.90 -11.59 -9.14
C LEU A 752 -36.00 -13.13 -9.07
N PHE A 753 -37.21 -13.71 -9.09
CA PHE A 753 -37.41 -15.16 -8.98
C PHE A 753 -37.83 -15.89 -10.26
N GLY A 754 -38.34 -15.19 -11.29
CA GLY A 754 -38.76 -15.81 -12.54
C GLY A 754 -40.26 -16.14 -12.58
N ILE A 755 -40.63 -17.12 -13.41
CA ILE A 755 -42.03 -17.37 -13.79
C ILE A 755 -42.79 -18.24 -12.76
N ASP A 756 -42.09 -19.17 -12.12
CA ASP A 756 -42.65 -20.17 -11.21
C ASP A 756 -42.29 -19.86 -9.75
N ASN A 757 -43.26 -20.06 -8.84
CA ASN A 757 -43.08 -19.81 -7.41
C ASN A 757 -42.26 -20.89 -6.68
N MET A 758 -41.39 -21.61 -7.39
CA MET A 758 -40.46 -22.62 -6.86
C MET A 758 -39.48 -22.02 -5.84
N ALA A 759 -38.93 -22.85 -4.94
CA ALA A 759 -37.86 -22.40 -4.06
C ALA A 759 -36.63 -22.04 -4.90
N PRO A 760 -35.97 -20.88 -4.67
CA PRO A 760 -34.77 -20.52 -5.42
C PRO A 760 -33.67 -21.53 -5.15
N THR A 761 -32.93 -21.94 -6.17
CA THR A 761 -31.73 -22.75 -5.96
C THR A 761 -30.58 -21.87 -5.43
N PRO A 762 -29.59 -22.44 -4.73
CA PRO A 762 -28.39 -21.71 -4.31
C PRO A 762 -27.68 -20.98 -5.47
N GLY A 763 -27.56 -21.63 -6.64
CA GLY A 763 -27.03 -21.02 -7.86
C GLY A 763 -27.95 -19.98 -8.52
N HIS A 764 -29.24 -19.96 -8.17
CA HIS A 764 -30.13 -18.84 -8.51
C HIS A 764 -29.81 -17.61 -7.66
N ILE A 765 -29.65 -17.79 -6.35
CA ILE A 765 -29.28 -16.72 -5.41
C ILE A 765 -27.95 -16.08 -5.81
N LEU A 766 -26.93 -16.88 -6.12
CA LEU A 766 -25.63 -16.36 -6.59
C LEU A 766 -25.75 -15.51 -7.86
N ARG A 767 -26.49 -15.97 -8.87
CA ARG A 767 -26.67 -15.23 -10.14
C ARG A 767 -27.37 -13.89 -9.91
N VAL A 768 -28.47 -13.87 -9.15
CA VAL A 768 -29.21 -12.64 -8.87
C VAL A 768 -28.40 -11.69 -7.97
N TYR A 769 -27.63 -12.19 -7.00
CA TYR A 769 -26.70 -11.38 -6.22
C TYR A 769 -25.65 -10.67 -7.10
N ASN A 770 -25.16 -11.37 -8.12
CA ASN A 770 -24.24 -10.88 -9.14
C ASN A 770 -24.92 -9.97 -10.20
N GLY A 771 -26.23 -9.72 -10.09
CA GLY A 771 -27.00 -8.88 -11.01
C GLY A 771 -27.59 -9.61 -12.23
N VAL A 772 -27.36 -10.92 -12.37
CA VAL A 772 -27.89 -11.74 -13.48
C VAL A 772 -29.29 -12.24 -13.11
N LEU A 773 -30.31 -11.58 -13.63
CA LEU A 773 -31.73 -11.93 -13.41
C LEU A 773 -32.17 -13.16 -14.22
N PRO A 774 -33.18 -13.91 -13.76
CA PRO A 774 -33.85 -14.94 -14.55
C PRO A 774 -34.70 -14.34 -15.67
N TRP A 775 -34.97 -15.14 -16.70
CA TRP A 775 -36.01 -14.78 -17.68
C TRP A 775 -37.39 -14.72 -17.00
N SER A 776 -38.10 -13.63 -17.20
CA SER A 776 -39.45 -13.40 -16.70
C SER A 776 -40.19 -12.38 -17.57
N SER A 777 -41.53 -12.35 -17.49
CA SER A 777 -42.36 -11.35 -18.19
C SER A 777 -42.27 -9.94 -17.61
N ALA A 778 -41.34 -9.69 -16.68
CA ALA A 778 -41.05 -8.38 -16.08
C ALA A 778 -39.53 -8.08 -16.04
N LEU A 779 -38.71 -8.89 -16.74
CA LEU A 779 -37.26 -8.72 -16.82
C LEU A 779 -36.94 -7.39 -17.52
N ASP A 780 -37.37 -7.25 -18.77
CA ASP A 780 -37.08 -6.10 -19.63
C ASP A 780 -37.53 -4.79 -18.95
N TRP A 781 -38.74 -4.80 -18.37
CA TRP A 781 -39.32 -3.69 -17.60
C TRP A 781 -38.50 -3.23 -16.39
N LEU A 782 -37.75 -4.15 -15.75
CA LEU A 782 -36.87 -3.81 -14.64
C LEU A 782 -35.51 -3.35 -15.15
N THR A 783 -34.98 -4.00 -16.19
CA THR A 783 -33.70 -3.65 -16.83
C THR A 783 -33.75 -2.25 -17.48
N GLU A 784 -34.89 -1.84 -18.03
CA GLU A 784 -35.17 -0.48 -18.52
C GLU A 784 -35.11 0.59 -17.41
N LYS A 785 -35.12 0.21 -16.12
CA LYS A 785 -35.27 1.11 -14.97
C LYS A 785 -34.08 1.00 -14.01
N PRO A 786 -32.91 1.57 -14.36
CA PRO A 786 -31.65 1.32 -13.66
C PRO A 786 -31.68 1.66 -12.15
N GLU A 787 -32.37 2.74 -11.74
CA GLU A 787 -32.54 3.04 -10.31
C GLU A 787 -33.35 1.96 -9.58
N LEU A 788 -34.48 1.53 -10.14
CA LEU A 788 -35.34 0.50 -9.53
C LEU A 788 -34.65 -0.87 -9.51
N PHE A 789 -33.90 -1.20 -10.56
CA PHE A 789 -33.07 -2.39 -10.63
C PHE A 789 -31.98 -2.39 -9.52
N GLN A 790 -31.28 -1.28 -9.33
CA GLN A 790 -30.29 -1.14 -8.25
C GLN A 790 -30.94 -1.25 -6.85
N LEU A 791 -32.15 -0.72 -6.65
CA LEU A 791 -32.90 -0.88 -5.40
C LEU A 791 -33.38 -2.32 -5.17
N ALA A 792 -33.86 -3.00 -6.22
CA ALA A 792 -34.28 -4.40 -6.17
C ALA A 792 -33.09 -5.33 -5.86
N LEU A 793 -31.93 -5.10 -6.49
CA LEU A 793 -30.69 -5.80 -6.16
C LEU A 793 -30.21 -5.49 -4.74
N LYS A 794 -30.27 -4.23 -4.29
CA LYS A 794 -29.93 -3.85 -2.90
C LYS A 794 -30.80 -4.63 -1.91
N ALA A 795 -32.11 -4.67 -2.12
CA ALA A 795 -33.02 -5.44 -1.28
C ALA A 795 -32.69 -6.94 -1.29
N PHE A 796 -32.40 -7.54 -2.45
CA PHE A 796 -32.00 -8.94 -2.55
C PHE A 796 -30.69 -9.24 -1.81
N ARG A 797 -29.69 -8.36 -1.93
CA ARG A 797 -28.41 -8.44 -1.22
C ARG A 797 -28.60 -8.31 0.30
N TYR A 798 -29.50 -7.44 0.75
CA TYR A 798 -29.87 -7.29 2.17
C TYR A 798 -30.59 -8.53 2.72
N THR A 799 -31.55 -9.10 1.97
CA THR A 799 -32.23 -10.35 2.37
C THR A 799 -31.27 -11.52 2.50
N LEU A 800 -30.23 -11.60 1.65
CA LEU A 800 -29.18 -12.61 1.78
C LEU A 800 -28.37 -12.43 3.07
N LYS A 801 -27.98 -11.20 3.41
CA LYS A 801 -27.28 -10.91 4.67
C LYS A 801 -28.16 -11.25 5.87
N LEU A 802 -29.45 -10.90 5.81
CA LEU A 802 -30.44 -11.22 6.84
C LEU A 802 -30.57 -12.74 7.07
N MET A 803 -30.59 -13.53 6.00
CA MET A 803 -30.64 -15.00 6.09
C MET A 803 -29.37 -15.59 6.72
N VAL A 804 -28.19 -15.05 6.39
CA VAL A 804 -26.91 -15.45 7.00
C VAL A 804 -26.84 -15.04 8.48
N ASP A 805 -27.30 -13.84 8.82
CA ASP A 805 -27.33 -13.34 10.20
C ASP A 805 -28.33 -14.13 11.06
N LYS A 806 -29.54 -14.42 10.56
CA LYS A 806 -30.51 -15.29 11.24
C LYS A 806 -29.95 -16.68 11.55
N ALA A 807 -29.23 -17.27 10.60
CA ALA A 807 -28.58 -18.56 10.79
C ALA A 807 -27.37 -18.51 11.77
N SER A 808 -26.85 -17.32 12.07
CA SER A 808 -25.65 -17.12 12.90
C SER A 808 -25.94 -16.59 14.31
N LEU A 809 -26.99 -15.78 14.46
CA LEU A 809 -27.37 -15.05 15.68
C LEU A 809 -28.67 -15.58 16.31
N GLY A 810 -29.58 -16.13 15.49
CA GLY A 810 -30.91 -16.57 15.90
C GLY A 810 -32.03 -15.93 15.06
N PRO A 811 -33.26 -16.45 15.15
CA PRO A 811 -34.42 -15.84 14.48
C PRO A 811 -34.75 -14.48 15.08
N ILE A 812 -35.26 -13.57 14.26
CA ILE A 812 -35.68 -12.22 14.66
C ILE A 812 -37.00 -12.31 15.46
N GLU A 813 -37.05 -11.68 16.62
CA GLU A 813 -38.19 -11.74 17.55
C GLU A 813 -39.32 -10.76 17.19
N ASP A 814 -39.00 -9.55 16.73
CA ASP A 814 -40.01 -8.53 16.40
C ASP A 814 -39.70 -7.63 15.18
N PHE A 815 -40.68 -6.81 14.80
CA PHE A 815 -40.56 -5.85 13.68
C PHE A 815 -39.56 -4.71 13.97
N LYS A 816 -39.32 -4.37 15.23
CA LYS A 816 -38.37 -3.31 15.59
C LYS A 816 -36.94 -3.79 15.38
N GLU A 817 -36.62 -5.01 15.80
CA GLU A 817 -35.34 -5.67 15.51
C GLU A 817 -35.09 -5.76 14.01
N LEU A 818 -36.08 -6.22 13.22
CA LEU A 818 -35.97 -6.23 11.75
C LEU A 818 -35.68 -4.82 11.16
N ALA A 819 -36.32 -3.77 11.67
CA ALA A 819 -36.05 -2.40 11.21
C ALA A 819 -34.64 -1.94 11.59
N ASN A 820 -34.20 -2.18 12.83
CA ASN A 820 -32.85 -1.84 13.30
C ASN A 820 -31.77 -2.51 12.42
N CYS A 821 -31.93 -3.80 12.11
CA CYS A 821 -30.97 -4.53 11.26
C CYS A 821 -30.88 -3.95 9.83
N LEU A 822 -32.02 -3.55 9.24
CA LEU A 822 -32.02 -2.94 7.91
C LEU A 822 -31.47 -1.50 7.91
N GLU A 823 -31.64 -0.77 9.01
CA GLU A 823 -31.01 0.53 9.23
C GLU A 823 -29.49 0.39 9.37
N GLU A 824 -28.99 -0.58 10.15
CA GLU A 824 -27.57 -0.93 10.24
C GLU A 824 -26.99 -1.32 8.86
N TYR A 825 -27.73 -2.09 8.05
CA TYR A 825 -27.29 -2.45 6.71
C TYR A 825 -27.17 -1.24 5.75
N ASP A 826 -27.91 -0.15 6.00
CA ASP A 826 -27.82 1.11 5.23
C ASP A 826 -26.68 1.99 5.75
N SER A 827 -26.60 2.20 7.07
CA SER A 827 -25.58 3.04 7.71
C SER A 827 -24.18 2.44 7.64
N ASP A 828 -24.01 1.18 8.04
CA ASP A 828 -22.69 0.65 8.46
C ASP A 828 -22.16 -0.52 7.60
N TRP A 829 -23.01 -1.16 6.79
CA TRP A 829 -22.58 -2.22 5.86
C TRP A 829 -22.44 -1.76 4.39
N CYS A 830 -21.43 -2.24 3.67
CA CYS A 830 -21.42 -2.30 2.21
C CYS A 830 -21.66 -3.75 1.75
N ILE A 831 -22.77 -4.00 1.07
CA ILE A 831 -23.19 -5.36 0.68
C ILE A 831 -23.21 -5.44 -0.84
N GLY A 832 -22.28 -6.18 -1.43
CA GLY A 832 -22.09 -6.21 -2.88
C GLY A 832 -20.86 -6.99 -3.34
N LEU A 833 -20.47 -6.82 -4.60
CA LEU A 833 -19.35 -7.55 -5.20
C LEU A 833 -18.03 -6.84 -4.89
N ILE A 834 -16.97 -7.61 -4.68
CA ILE A 834 -15.59 -7.10 -4.52
C ILE A 834 -15.11 -6.32 -5.77
N SER A 835 -15.73 -6.59 -6.93
CA SER A 835 -15.50 -5.88 -8.19
C SER A 835 -16.32 -4.59 -8.37
N ASP A 836 -17.37 -4.35 -7.58
CA ASP A 836 -18.17 -3.12 -7.67
C ASP A 836 -17.30 -1.90 -7.30
N GLU A 837 -17.30 -0.81 -8.07
CA GLU A 837 -16.56 0.42 -7.68
C GLU A 837 -17.03 0.96 -6.31
N LYS A 838 -18.32 0.80 -6.01
CA LYS A 838 -18.93 1.10 -4.69
C LYS A 838 -18.25 0.36 -3.53
N TRP A 839 -17.72 -0.84 -3.76
CA TRP A 839 -16.94 -1.59 -2.76
C TRP A 839 -15.60 -0.91 -2.50
N LYS A 840 -14.91 -0.50 -3.57
CA LYS A 840 -13.62 0.20 -3.47
C LYS A 840 -13.78 1.56 -2.78
N GLU A 841 -14.83 2.30 -3.12
CA GLU A 841 -15.23 3.54 -2.44
C GLU A 841 -15.49 3.31 -0.94
N ALA A 842 -16.29 2.29 -0.58
CA ALA A 842 -16.61 1.98 0.81
C ALA A 842 -15.38 1.59 1.65
N VAL A 843 -14.42 0.85 1.06
CA VAL A 843 -13.14 0.51 1.70
C VAL A 843 -12.29 1.78 1.92
N LEU A 844 -12.18 2.66 0.92
CA LEU A 844 -11.41 3.91 1.04
C LEU A 844 -12.08 4.93 1.98
N GLN A 845 -13.40 4.88 2.13
CA GLN A 845 -14.17 5.69 3.08
C GLN A 845 -14.18 5.14 4.51
N GLU A 846 -13.49 4.02 4.78
CA GLU A 846 -13.48 3.36 6.09
C GLU A 846 -14.88 2.97 6.62
N LYS A 847 -15.78 2.49 5.74
CA LYS A 847 -17.10 2.00 6.16
C LYS A 847 -16.96 0.80 7.13
N PRO A 848 -17.69 0.71 8.27
CA PRO A 848 -17.39 -0.26 9.32
C PRO A 848 -17.36 -1.72 8.89
N CYS A 849 -18.35 -2.16 8.12
CA CYS A 849 -18.53 -3.55 7.72
C CYS A 849 -18.75 -3.70 6.21
N LEU A 850 -18.29 -4.80 5.62
CA LEU A 850 -18.60 -5.18 4.23
C LEU A 850 -18.95 -6.67 4.14
N PHE A 851 -19.80 -7.05 3.17
CA PHE A 851 -20.19 -8.44 2.89
C PHE A 851 -20.28 -8.72 1.38
N SER A 852 -19.50 -9.69 0.90
CA SER A 852 -19.63 -10.27 -0.45
C SER A 852 -19.98 -11.74 -0.36
N LEU A 853 -20.98 -12.17 -1.14
CA LEU A 853 -21.14 -13.58 -1.50
C LEU A 853 -20.03 -13.99 -2.48
N GLY A 854 -19.64 -15.27 -2.44
CA GLY A 854 -18.77 -15.93 -3.40
C GLY A 854 -19.12 -17.41 -3.54
N TYR A 855 -18.43 -18.09 -4.47
CA TYR A 855 -18.52 -19.53 -4.68
C TYR A 855 -17.11 -20.08 -4.92
N ASP A 856 -16.75 -21.14 -4.21
CA ASP A 856 -15.49 -21.84 -4.36
C ASP A 856 -15.71 -23.10 -5.23
N PRO A 857 -15.14 -23.19 -6.44
CA PRO A 857 -15.31 -24.36 -7.31
C PRO A 857 -14.58 -25.60 -6.78
N ASN A 858 -13.49 -25.43 -6.01
CA ASN A 858 -12.70 -26.53 -5.46
C ASN A 858 -13.44 -27.21 -4.31
N MET A 859 -14.00 -26.41 -3.39
CA MET A 859 -14.86 -26.91 -2.30
C MET A 859 -16.32 -27.15 -2.74
N ARG A 860 -16.69 -26.75 -3.97
CA ARG A 860 -18.06 -26.73 -4.52
C ARG A 860 -19.09 -26.08 -3.59
N GLY A 861 -18.65 -25.05 -2.87
CA GLY A 861 -19.39 -24.46 -1.74
C GLY A 861 -19.54 -22.95 -1.85
N TYR A 862 -20.65 -22.44 -1.32
CA TYR A 862 -20.87 -20.99 -1.23
C TYR A 862 -20.10 -20.41 -0.04
N THR A 863 -19.54 -19.22 -0.21
CA THR A 863 -18.73 -18.54 0.80
C THR A 863 -19.20 -17.10 1.01
N GLY A 864 -19.06 -16.59 2.22
CA GLY A 864 -19.30 -15.18 2.57
C GLY A 864 -18.00 -14.54 3.04
N ARG A 865 -17.51 -13.53 2.32
CA ARG A 865 -16.38 -12.69 2.76
C ARG A 865 -16.95 -11.52 3.56
N VAL A 866 -16.78 -11.56 4.88
CA VAL A 866 -17.06 -10.46 5.81
C VAL A 866 -15.77 -9.68 6.00
N LEU A 867 -15.83 -8.35 5.86
CA LEU A 867 -14.75 -7.45 6.27
C LEU A 867 -15.23 -6.57 7.43
N THR A 868 -14.45 -6.49 8.50
CA THR A 868 -14.78 -5.66 9.67
C THR A 868 -13.62 -4.73 10.00
N LEU A 869 -13.87 -3.42 10.04
CA LEU A 869 -12.86 -2.40 10.28
C LEU A 869 -12.55 -2.25 11.78
N GLN A 870 -11.37 -2.68 12.21
CA GLN A 870 -10.96 -2.66 13.62
C GLN A 870 -9.48 -2.35 13.81
N GLU A 871 -9.05 -2.06 15.04
CA GLU A 871 -7.62 -1.90 15.33
C GLU A 871 -6.96 -3.26 15.44
N LEU A 872 -6.16 -3.62 14.43
CA LEU A 872 -5.34 -4.83 14.42
C LEU A 872 -3.88 -4.51 14.75
N LEU A 873 -3.20 -5.51 15.30
CA LEU A 873 -1.80 -5.44 15.69
C LEU A 873 -0.92 -5.99 14.56
N ILE A 874 -0.26 -5.09 13.82
CA ILE A 874 0.67 -5.44 12.76
C ILE A 874 2.04 -5.70 13.39
N GLN A 875 2.48 -6.95 13.34
CA GLN A 875 3.80 -7.38 13.81
C GLN A 875 4.87 -6.94 12.79
N VAL A 876 5.98 -6.33 13.23
CA VAL A 876 7.01 -5.78 12.34
C VAL A 876 8.41 -6.26 12.74
N GLY A 877 9.13 -6.80 11.76
CA GLY A 877 10.54 -7.18 11.88
C GLY A 877 11.43 -6.50 10.83
N LYS A 878 12.72 -6.40 11.12
CA LYS A 878 13.75 -5.91 10.19
C LYS A 878 14.37 -7.09 9.45
N LEU A 879 14.57 -6.94 8.14
CA LEU A 879 15.25 -7.93 7.31
C LEU A 879 16.74 -7.57 7.17
N ASN A 880 17.60 -8.58 7.04
CA ASN A 880 18.98 -8.39 6.61
C ASN A 880 18.99 -7.79 5.19
N SER A 881 19.40 -6.53 5.08
CA SER A 881 19.38 -5.80 3.80
C SER A 881 20.35 -6.36 2.76
N GLU A 882 21.43 -7.04 3.16
CA GLU A 882 22.31 -7.69 2.20
C GLU A 882 21.68 -8.96 1.62
N ALA A 883 20.87 -9.70 2.40
CA ALA A 883 20.13 -10.84 1.89
C ALA A 883 19.14 -10.41 0.80
N VAL A 884 18.39 -9.33 1.05
CA VAL A 884 17.49 -8.72 0.04
C VAL A 884 18.27 -8.28 -1.20
N ARG A 885 19.34 -7.49 -1.02
CA ARG A 885 20.16 -6.99 -2.13
C ARG A 885 20.79 -8.10 -2.97
N GLY A 886 21.22 -9.19 -2.31
CA GLY A 886 21.83 -10.37 -2.91
C GLY A 886 20.84 -11.23 -3.68
N GLN A 887 19.65 -11.49 -3.11
CA GLN A 887 18.56 -12.18 -3.80
C GLN A 887 18.07 -11.38 -5.01
N TRP A 888 17.80 -10.08 -4.85
CA TRP A 888 17.45 -9.20 -5.98
C TRP A 888 18.57 -9.10 -7.02
N ALA A 889 19.84 -9.29 -6.65
CA ALA A 889 20.95 -9.34 -7.61
C ALA A 889 20.99 -10.68 -8.37
N ASN A 890 20.82 -11.80 -7.69
CA ASN A 890 20.70 -13.11 -8.33
C ASN A 890 19.47 -13.18 -9.27
N LEU A 891 18.34 -12.61 -8.85
CA LEU A 891 17.12 -12.48 -9.67
C LEU A 891 17.33 -11.59 -10.91
N SER A 892 18.08 -10.48 -10.77
CA SER A 892 18.50 -9.66 -11.92
C SER A 892 19.42 -10.46 -12.86
N TRP A 893 20.27 -11.33 -12.31
CA TRP A 893 21.29 -12.08 -13.03
C TRP A 893 20.71 -13.27 -13.81
N GLU A 894 19.85 -14.05 -13.15
CA GLU A 894 19.11 -15.16 -13.76
C GLU A 894 18.29 -14.73 -14.98
N LEU A 895 17.67 -13.53 -14.94
CA LEU A 895 16.92 -13.01 -16.08
C LEU A 895 17.86 -12.56 -17.21
N LEU A 896 18.84 -11.70 -16.88
CA LEU A 896 19.58 -10.94 -17.90
C LEU A 896 20.83 -11.66 -18.45
N TYR A 897 21.36 -12.66 -17.73
CA TYR A 897 22.62 -13.33 -18.08
C TYR A 897 22.48 -14.86 -18.19
N ALA A 898 21.55 -15.47 -17.44
CA ALA A 898 21.22 -16.90 -17.60
C ALA A 898 20.01 -17.16 -18.51
N THR A 899 19.34 -16.10 -19.00
CA THR A 899 18.13 -16.15 -19.86
C THR A 899 17.12 -17.19 -19.35
N ASN A 900 16.81 -17.12 -18.05
CA ASN A 900 15.83 -18.01 -17.45
C ASN A 900 14.42 -17.44 -17.62
N ASP A 901 13.79 -17.85 -18.72
CA ASP A 901 12.47 -17.44 -19.19
C ASP A 901 11.32 -18.33 -18.63
N ASP A 902 11.61 -19.15 -17.62
CA ASP A 902 10.65 -19.98 -16.88
C ASP A 902 9.66 -19.12 -16.07
N GLU A 903 8.36 -19.38 -16.19
CA GLU A 903 7.30 -18.65 -15.47
C GLU A 903 7.15 -19.11 -14.01
N GLU A 904 7.49 -20.37 -13.66
CA GLU A 904 7.49 -20.85 -12.26
C GLU A 904 8.63 -20.25 -11.43
N ARG A 905 9.56 -19.51 -12.07
CA ARG A 905 10.80 -18.99 -11.47
C ARG A 905 10.62 -18.19 -10.19
N TYR A 906 9.48 -17.51 -10.06
CA TYR A 906 9.09 -16.75 -8.87
C TYR A 906 8.76 -17.63 -7.65
N SER A 907 8.37 -18.89 -7.88
CA SER A 907 7.95 -19.86 -6.87
C SER A 907 8.88 -21.09 -6.77
N ILE A 908 10.02 -21.13 -7.47
CA ILE A 908 11.04 -22.18 -7.34
C ILE A 908 11.53 -22.28 -5.88
N GLN A 909 10.98 -23.28 -5.18
CA GLN A 909 11.44 -23.87 -3.92
C GLN A 909 11.53 -22.88 -2.74
N ALA A 910 10.51 -22.92 -1.87
CA ALA A 910 10.48 -22.18 -0.60
C ALA A 910 11.76 -22.38 0.22
N HIS A 911 12.45 -21.28 0.53
CA HIS A 911 13.70 -21.29 1.29
C HIS A 911 13.49 -20.57 2.61
N GLN A 912 12.93 -21.30 3.58
CA GLN A 912 12.34 -20.79 4.83
C GLN A 912 13.22 -19.79 5.61
N LEU A 913 14.54 -19.98 5.61
CA LEU A 913 15.48 -19.11 6.33
C LEU A 913 15.90 -17.87 5.54
N LEU A 914 15.74 -17.89 4.21
CA LEU A 914 16.05 -16.76 3.31
C LEU A 914 14.83 -15.92 2.92
N LEU A 915 13.61 -16.48 3.04
CA LEU A 915 12.36 -15.87 2.58
C LEU A 915 12.46 -15.45 1.10
N ARG A 916 12.88 -16.39 0.24
CA ARG A 916 13.25 -16.15 -1.16
C ARG A 916 12.06 -15.58 -1.93
N ASN A 917 10.92 -16.24 -1.84
CA ASN A 917 9.78 -15.96 -2.72
C ASN A 917 9.07 -14.68 -2.27
N LEU A 918 8.91 -14.46 -0.95
CA LEU A 918 8.42 -13.19 -0.40
C LEU A 918 9.31 -12.00 -0.80
N THR A 919 10.63 -12.19 -0.77
CA THR A 919 11.60 -11.15 -1.17
C THR A 919 11.59 -10.91 -2.68
N VAL A 920 11.46 -11.95 -3.49
CA VAL A 920 11.33 -11.87 -4.96
C VAL A 920 10.04 -11.12 -5.35
N GLN A 921 8.91 -11.47 -4.76
CA GLN A 921 7.63 -10.79 -4.95
C GLN A 921 7.72 -9.29 -4.62
N ALA A 922 8.50 -8.92 -3.58
CA ALA A 922 8.73 -7.54 -3.17
C ALA A 922 9.67 -6.72 -4.09
N ALA A 923 10.23 -7.29 -5.16
CA ALA A 923 10.99 -6.53 -6.17
C ALA A 923 10.08 -5.58 -7.00
N ASP A 924 10.66 -4.77 -7.89
CA ASP A 924 9.86 -4.00 -8.87
C ASP A 924 9.63 -4.86 -10.13
N PRO A 925 8.44 -4.80 -10.77
CA PRO A 925 8.22 -5.38 -12.09
C PRO A 925 9.26 -4.91 -13.13
N PRO A 926 9.74 -5.78 -14.04
CA PRO A 926 9.29 -7.15 -14.29
C PRO A 926 9.98 -8.23 -13.44
N LEU A 927 10.73 -7.86 -12.39
CA LEU A 927 11.46 -8.82 -11.55
C LEU A 927 10.65 -9.27 -10.32
N GLY A 928 9.65 -8.49 -9.90
CA GLY A 928 8.70 -8.84 -8.85
C GLY A 928 7.28 -8.43 -9.22
N TYR A 929 6.32 -8.81 -8.38
CA TYR A 929 4.88 -8.65 -8.61
C TYR A 929 4.17 -8.18 -7.31
N PRO A 930 4.58 -7.03 -6.74
CA PRO A 930 3.91 -6.47 -5.57
C PRO A 930 2.56 -5.89 -6.00
N VAL A 931 1.47 -6.26 -5.32
CA VAL A 931 0.11 -5.82 -5.67
C VAL A 931 -0.18 -4.35 -5.36
N PHE A 932 0.67 -3.74 -4.54
CA PHE A 932 0.64 -2.31 -4.23
C PHE A 932 2.08 -1.79 -4.05
N SER A 933 2.36 -0.55 -4.45
CA SER A 933 3.62 0.13 -4.15
C SER A 933 3.37 1.63 -4.00
N SER A 934 3.69 2.21 -2.84
CA SER A 934 3.49 3.63 -2.59
C SER A 934 4.52 4.48 -3.34
N LYS A 935 4.11 5.68 -3.76
CA LYS A 935 5.05 6.79 -4.03
C LYS A 935 5.92 7.04 -2.76
N PRO A 936 7.08 7.72 -2.86
CA PRO A 936 7.90 8.06 -1.69
C PRO A 936 7.10 8.85 -0.64
N LEU A 937 6.91 8.27 0.54
CA LEU A 937 6.14 8.86 1.65
C LEU A 937 7.08 9.52 2.66
N PRO A 938 7.08 10.86 2.81
CA PRO A 938 7.77 11.53 3.91
C PRO A 938 7.06 11.32 5.26
N ILE A 939 7.87 11.01 6.27
CA ILE A 939 7.48 10.84 7.66
C ILE A 939 8.34 11.77 8.50
N HIS A 940 7.71 12.74 9.17
CA HIS A 940 8.38 13.64 10.12
C HIS A 940 8.41 13.00 11.51
N LEU A 941 9.57 12.97 12.15
CA LEU A 941 9.84 12.25 13.40
C LEU A 941 9.67 13.13 14.65
N CYS A 942 9.23 14.39 14.50
CA CYS A 942 9.08 15.39 15.57
C CYS A 942 7.60 15.70 15.89
#